data_AF-A0A2V3IEY4-F1
#
_entry.id   AF-A0A2V3IEY4-F1
#
_cell.length_a   1.000
_cell.length_b   1.000
_cell.length_c   1.000
_cell.angle_alpha   90.00
_cell.angle_beta   90.00
_cell.angle_gamma   90.00
#
_symmetry.space_group_name_H-M   'P 1'
#
loop_
_entity.id
_entity.type
_entity.pdbx_description
1 polymer ?
#
loop_
_entity_poly.entity_id
_entity_poly.type
_entity_poly.pdbx_seq_one_letter_code
_entity_poly.pdbx_strand_id
1 'polypeptide(L)'
;MTMGRAKDANLRLKILSKMCREYYRLDGTERVQFGKTLLSRLSSVKCIPYDDPRGFASADVPEDLYLPSAELHIFEGLGSFQKVSSSLRNSGINDEFLLAIGVRKAISIDFLFTQLDTLKWNENPKPLITYLRKATLSAQVLAKLKGTQYLPEKKDKSRTYAPSELHLPNPELHVFPFLKVLQCSSQEELNEWPADGKFLVKLGCRVHPPLEAVLKYMAYENTGRTIRLKFLKFLYKRLVAGGPYANEYVSQSTGYSGEPSHFLNMKFLPVVRTDPLDEKKFRELQAPNTCFINPSFGCMGSPKLHVEVGSEQMYGNTFRCSECPPTDALLHRLLNLVAIAKSKLRSQETSASSDFQRHILKVSAKIHRYFSTQTNKFDRKQLGVLSKEQIIPVLVEDNLGWFRSHEVYFKNETDEGPESTTALFHVVDFNPFLATIGVKREATIKYLFQMLLTNPKSVLTKLGGEEQYRTLLRRIASNPPYRAVTRQIRVSPFLLAYQLDMNSAAEDEGQDTSIPVKARYTLAKAEEICIIDNSFFARMFDVLSAPQESDLEEFYISLAAKYISQRVQTSFEVSGQSVRGTPYVKDSARRIYERRPLLVSPNITSRPLKKNAASLLVEQNLSVCEATKIEAHYRLGRTTRTQTVTCCAKPEGRGNNEMFITQDLDWFDVGNAIGGLILQRCQPEDSFFCWKSS
;
A
#
# COMPACT_ATOMS: atom_id res chain seq x y z
N MET A 1 -90.39 38.79 16.81
CA MET A 1 -90.22 38.07 15.53
C MET A 1 -91.35 37.04 15.38
N THR A 2 -91.65 36.60 14.15
CA THR A 2 -92.92 35.93 13.79
C THR A 2 -92.89 34.39 13.79
N MET A 3 -91.89 33.79 14.45
CA MET A 3 -91.71 32.33 14.62
C MET A 3 -91.90 31.51 13.32
N GLY A 4 -91.44 32.02 12.19
CA GLY A 4 -91.47 31.30 10.91
C GLY A 4 -92.85 31.16 10.25
N ARG A 5 -93.93 31.70 10.82
CA ARG A 5 -95.30 31.57 10.27
C ARG A 5 -95.43 32.21 8.88
N ALA A 6 -95.99 31.49 7.92
CA ALA A 6 -96.12 31.95 6.53
C ALA A 6 -96.95 33.24 6.38
N LYS A 7 -98.05 33.36 7.14
CA LYS A 7 -98.91 34.55 7.17
C LYS A 7 -98.20 35.85 7.56
N ASP A 8 -97.07 35.75 8.25
CA ASP A 8 -96.34 36.89 8.80
C ASP A 8 -95.09 37.25 7.97
N ALA A 9 -94.96 36.73 6.75
CA ALA A 9 -93.78 36.92 5.89
C ALA A 9 -93.51 38.40 5.57
N ASN A 10 -94.54 39.16 5.18
CA ASN A 10 -94.40 40.58 4.88
C ASN A 10 -94.04 41.42 6.12
N LEU A 11 -94.59 41.07 7.28
CA LEU A 11 -94.27 41.74 8.55
C LEU A 11 -92.82 41.46 8.96
N ARG A 12 -92.34 40.23 8.78
CA ARG A 12 -90.96 39.81 9.05
C ARG A 12 -89.96 40.61 8.22
N LEU A 13 -90.20 40.76 6.92
CA LEU A 13 -89.36 41.57 6.03
C LEU A 13 -89.31 43.04 6.47
N LYS A 14 -90.44 43.63 6.86
CA LYS A 14 -90.50 45.01 7.39
C LYS A 14 -89.70 45.16 8.69
N ILE A 15 -89.83 44.20 9.61
CA ILE A 15 -89.08 44.21 10.89
C ILE A 15 -87.58 44.10 10.62
N LEU A 16 -87.14 43.16 9.78
CA LEU A 16 -85.73 42.99 9.42
C LEU A 16 -85.16 44.22 8.71
N SER A 17 -85.91 44.81 7.77
CA SER A 17 -85.50 46.03 7.08
C SER A 17 -85.33 47.20 8.06
N LYS A 18 -86.24 47.36 9.04
CA LYS A 18 -86.11 48.38 10.09
C LYS A 18 -84.89 48.12 10.98
N MET A 19 -84.68 46.87 11.41
CA MET A 19 -83.49 46.49 12.19
C MET A 19 -82.18 46.73 11.43
N CYS A 20 -82.15 46.43 10.14
CA CYS A 20 -80.99 46.68 9.28
C CYS A 20 -80.71 48.18 9.14
N ARG A 21 -81.74 49.02 8.99
CA ARG A 21 -81.57 50.49 8.94
C ARG A 21 -81.01 51.04 10.25
N GLU A 22 -81.51 50.58 11.39
CA GLU A 22 -80.96 50.99 12.69
C GLU A 22 -79.53 50.49 12.89
N TYR A 23 -79.20 49.26 12.46
CA TYR A 23 -77.83 48.74 12.51
C TYR A 23 -76.81 49.65 11.80
N TYR A 24 -77.18 50.21 10.65
CA TYR A 24 -76.31 51.12 9.90
C TYR A 24 -76.32 52.57 10.41
N ARG A 25 -77.32 52.97 11.20
CA ARG A 25 -77.34 54.29 11.87
C ARG A 25 -76.38 54.37 13.05
N LEU A 26 -76.10 53.23 13.69
CA LEU A 26 -75.21 53.14 14.83
C LEU A 26 -73.73 53.22 14.42
N ASP A 27 -72.92 53.83 15.28
CA ASP A 27 -71.48 53.93 15.13
C ASP A 27 -70.77 52.60 15.50
N GLY A 28 -69.52 52.43 15.11
CA GLY A 28 -68.84 51.11 15.06
C GLY A 28 -68.93 50.26 16.35
N THR A 29 -68.77 50.85 17.54
CA THR A 29 -68.85 50.12 18.81
C THR A 29 -70.29 49.73 19.17
N GLU A 30 -71.23 50.67 19.02
CA GLU A 30 -72.66 50.48 19.28
C GLU A 30 -73.27 49.48 18.29
N ARG A 31 -72.84 49.53 17.02
CA ARG A 31 -73.23 48.61 15.96
C ARG A 31 -72.86 47.16 16.31
N VAL A 32 -71.65 46.93 16.81
CA VAL A 32 -71.20 45.60 17.24
C VAL A 32 -72.00 45.10 18.45
N GLN A 33 -72.26 45.97 19.43
CA GLN A 33 -73.08 45.60 20.60
C GLN A 33 -74.55 45.31 20.23
N PHE A 34 -75.11 46.11 19.35
CA PHE A 34 -76.46 45.91 18.81
C PHE A 34 -76.54 44.59 18.03
N GLY A 35 -75.57 44.31 17.16
CA GLY A 35 -75.43 43.03 16.46
C GLY A 35 -75.37 41.84 17.43
N LYS A 36 -74.51 41.88 18.45
CA LYS A 36 -74.43 40.84 19.49
C LYS A 36 -75.75 40.65 20.25
N THR A 37 -76.44 41.74 20.56
CA THR A 37 -77.74 41.70 21.23
C THR A 37 -78.78 41.03 20.34
N LEU A 38 -78.84 41.41 19.06
CA LEU A 38 -79.73 40.78 18.09
C LEU A 38 -79.40 39.30 17.90
N LEU A 39 -78.12 38.93 17.75
CA LEU A 39 -77.69 37.54 17.66
C LEU A 39 -78.19 36.71 18.85
N SER A 40 -77.99 37.18 20.09
CA SER A 40 -78.44 36.48 21.30
C SER A 40 -79.96 36.28 21.39
N ARG A 41 -80.73 37.18 20.78
CA ARG A 41 -82.21 37.16 20.81
C ARG A 41 -82.82 36.44 19.62
N LEU A 42 -82.11 36.36 18.50
CA LEU A 42 -82.59 35.80 17.24
C LEU A 42 -82.04 34.41 16.93
N SER A 43 -80.96 33.98 17.59
CA SER A 43 -80.31 32.67 17.34
C SER A 43 -81.28 31.48 17.39
N SER A 44 -82.24 31.49 18.31
CA SER A 44 -83.23 30.41 18.47
C SER A 44 -84.58 30.68 17.79
N VAL A 45 -84.69 31.76 17.00
CA VAL A 45 -85.96 32.26 16.47
C VAL A 45 -86.01 32.12 14.96
N LYS A 46 -87.01 31.41 14.43
CA LYS A 46 -87.25 31.30 12.99
C LYS A 46 -87.70 32.65 12.42
N CYS A 47 -86.75 33.42 11.89
CA CYS A 47 -87.00 34.79 11.47
C CYS A 47 -86.35 35.21 10.16
N ILE A 48 -85.50 34.38 9.55
CA ILE A 48 -84.84 34.71 8.30
C ILE A 48 -85.49 33.93 7.15
N PRO A 49 -86.11 34.61 6.18
CA PRO A 49 -86.66 33.98 4.98
C PRO A 49 -85.60 33.24 4.16
N TYR A 50 -85.95 32.06 3.66
CA TYR A 50 -85.18 31.30 2.68
C TYR A 50 -86.09 30.84 1.54
N ASP A 51 -85.51 30.60 0.36
CA ASP A 51 -86.27 30.16 -0.81
C ASP A 51 -86.53 28.64 -0.72
N ASP A 52 -87.75 28.23 -0.37
CA ASP A 52 -88.16 26.81 -0.33
C ASP A 52 -88.41 26.33 -1.78
N PRO A 53 -87.83 25.19 -2.21
CA PRO A 53 -88.06 24.62 -3.55
C PRO A 53 -89.53 24.38 -3.89
N ARG A 54 -90.39 24.24 -2.88
CA ARG A 54 -91.84 24.01 -3.02
C ARG A 54 -92.65 25.31 -3.14
N GLY A 55 -92.01 26.47 -3.14
CA GLY A 55 -92.64 27.79 -3.36
C GLY A 55 -93.33 28.38 -2.12
N PHE A 56 -93.12 27.81 -0.92
CA PHE A 56 -93.71 28.32 0.32
C PHE A 56 -92.89 29.46 0.93
N ALA A 57 -93.59 30.42 1.56
CA ALA A 57 -92.97 31.48 2.35
C ALA A 57 -92.42 30.93 3.67
N SER A 58 -91.21 30.37 3.62
CA SER A 58 -90.54 29.71 4.73
C SER A 58 -89.52 30.65 5.40
N ALA A 59 -89.27 30.44 6.70
CA ALA A 59 -88.16 31.06 7.39
C ALA A 59 -87.57 30.12 8.43
N ASP A 60 -86.27 30.24 8.63
CA ASP A 60 -85.55 29.47 9.64
C ASP A 60 -84.74 30.36 10.57
N VAL A 61 -84.08 29.74 11.54
CA VAL A 61 -83.16 30.41 12.45
C VAL A 61 -81.95 30.95 11.68
N PRO A 62 -81.37 32.10 12.08
CA PRO A 62 -80.22 32.68 11.38
C PRO A 62 -79.04 31.71 11.22
N GLU A 63 -78.73 30.92 12.26
CA GLU A 63 -77.55 30.05 12.29
C GLU A 63 -77.59 28.87 11.31
N ASP A 64 -78.79 28.46 10.88
CA ASP A 64 -78.98 27.33 9.95
C ASP A 64 -78.98 27.77 8.48
N LEU A 65 -78.95 29.09 8.24
CA LEU A 65 -79.00 29.66 6.89
C LEU A 65 -77.67 30.22 6.44
N TYR A 66 -77.51 30.20 5.12
CA TYR A 66 -76.28 30.62 4.47
C TYR A 66 -76.49 31.78 3.49
N LEU A 67 -75.50 32.66 3.37
CA LEU A 67 -75.45 33.64 2.28
C LEU A 67 -75.13 32.94 0.95
N PRO A 68 -75.68 33.40 -0.18
CA PRO A 68 -75.24 32.95 -1.51
C PRO A 68 -73.78 33.35 -1.74
N SER A 69 -72.84 32.42 -1.53
CA SER A 69 -71.41 32.66 -1.68
C SER A 69 -70.77 31.60 -2.57
N ALA A 70 -69.76 32.00 -3.34
CA ALA A 70 -68.91 31.10 -4.12
C ALA A 70 -68.20 30.05 -3.22
N GLU A 71 -68.03 30.33 -1.93
CA GLU A 71 -67.41 29.41 -0.96
C GLU A 71 -68.26 28.17 -0.68
N LEU A 72 -69.60 28.27 -0.81
CA LEU A 72 -70.51 27.14 -0.59
C LEU A 72 -70.61 26.21 -1.79
N HIS A 73 -70.34 26.72 -3.00
CA HIS A 73 -70.35 25.93 -4.23
C HIS A 73 -69.32 24.77 -4.15
N ILE A 74 -68.24 24.96 -3.38
CA ILE A 74 -67.22 23.94 -3.14
C ILE A 74 -67.82 22.68 -2.47
N PHE A 75 -68.95 22.82 -1.77
CA PHE A 75 -69.54 21.78 -0.94
C PHE A 75 -70.88 21.24 -1.48
N GLU A 76 -71.25 21.51 -2.73
CA GLU A 76 -72.56 21.13 -3.30
C GLU A 76 -72.89 19.62 -3.25
N GLY A 77 -71.92 18.76 -2.93
CA GLY A 77 -72.11 17.32 -2.66
C GLY A 77 -72.45 16.93 -1.21
N LEU A 78 -72.43 17.87 -0.25
CA LEU A 78 -72.72 17.59 1.18
C LEU A 78 -74.19 17.60 1.57
N GLY A 79 -75.05 18.10 0.69
CA GLY A 79 -76.47 18.31 0.96
C GLY A 79 -76.95 19.69 0.51
N SER A 80 -78.25 19.94 0.68
CA SER A 80 -78.85 21.24 0.37
C SER A 80 -78.56 22.23 1.49
N PHE A 81 -77.62 23.15 1.27
CA PHE A 81 -77.45 24.32 2.15
C PHE A 81 -78.59 25.30 1.88
N GLN A 82 -79.42 25.54 2.89
CA GLN A 82 -80.51 26.51 2.78
C GLN A 82 -79.92 27.92 2.70
N LYS A 83 -80.15 28.58 1.57
CA LYS A 83 -79.66 29.94 1.31
C LYS A 83 -80.73 30.95 1.66
N VAL A 84 -80.34 32.09 2.22
CA VAL A 84 -81.27 33.18 2.49
C VAL A 84 -81.98 33.64 1.21
N SER A 85 -83.24 34.05 1.34
CA SER A 85 -84.09 34.40 0.19
C SER A 85 -83.57 35.64 -0.53
N SER A 86 -83.62 35.62 -1.86
CA SER A 86 -83.32 36.80 -2.70
C SER A 86 -84.21 38.02 -2.37
N SER A 87 -85.40 37.79 -1.79
CA SER A 87 -86.33 38.84 -1.35
C SER A 87 -85.75 39.77 -0.26
N LEU A 88 -84.76 39.31 0.51
CA LEU A 88 -84.10 40.11 1.54
C LEU A 88 -83.28 41.26 0.94
N ARG A 89 -82.54 40.98 -0.14
CA ARG A 89 -81.78 42.01 -0.86
C ARG A 89 -82.70 43.02 -1.53
N ASN A 90 -83.79 42.55 -2.13
CA ASN A 90 -84.82 43.42 -2.72
C ASN A 90 -85.49 44.33 -1.68
N SER A 91 -85.47 43.94 -0.40
CA SER A 91 -85.99 44.73 0.73
C SER A 91 -84.95 45.67 1.38
N GLY A 92 -83.76 45.79 0.78
CA GLY A 92 -82.67 46.66 1.24
C GLY A 92 -81.90 46.15 2.46
N ILE A 93 -81.87 44.83 2.69
CA ILE A 93 -81.12 44.20 3.78
C ILE A 93 -79.76 43.75 3.26
N ASN A 94 -78.68 44.18 3.93
CA ASN A 94 -77.31 43.91 3.51
C ASN A 94 -76.72 42.64 4.15
N ASP A 95 -75.77 42.01 3.45
CA ASP A 95 -75.07 40.81 3.90
C ASP A 95 -74.31 41.00 5.22
N GLU A 96 -73.74 42.19 5.47
CA GLU A 96 -73.02 42.49 6.72
C GLU A 96 -73.95 42.45 7.94
N PHE A 97 -75.18 42.96 7.81
CA PHE A 97 -76.19 42.85 8.85
C PHE A 97 -76.63 41.40 9.05
N LEU A 98 -76.81 40.64 7.96
CA LEU A 98 -77.15 39.21 8.05
C LEU A 98 -76.06 38.40 8.77
N LEU A 99 -74.79 38.70 8.49
CA LEU A 99 -73.65 38.12 9.21
C LEU A 99 -73.66 38.50 10.70
N ALA A 100 -73.98 39.76 11.02
CA ALA A 100 -74.02 40.25 12.41
C ALA A 100 -75.12 39.58 13.26
N ILE A 101 -76.23 39.16 12.65
CA ILE A 101 -77.34 38.48 13.34
C ILE A 101 -77.26 36.94 13.29
N GLY A 102 -76.20 36.37 12.70
CA GLY A 102 -75.89 34.94 12.79
C GLY A 102 -75.99 34.13 11.50
N VAL A 103 -76.34 34.74 10.37
CA VAL A 103 -76.34 34.06 9.05
C VAL A 103 -74.91 33.73 8.65
N ARG A 104 -74.68 32.50 8.20
CA ARG A 104 -73.33 32.00 7.91
C ARG A 104 -72.92 32.29 6.46
N LYS A 105 -71.67 32.70 6.24
CA LYS A 105 -71.09 32.76 4.89
C LYS A 105 -70.40 31.44 4.48
N ALA A 106 -69.96 30.68 5.47
CA ALA A 106 -69.17 29.47 5.33
C ALA A 106 -69.66 28.39 6.31
N ILE A 107 -69.36 27.13 6.02
CA ILE A 107 -69.71 25.98 6.87
C ILE A 107 -68.90 26.04 8.19
N SER A 108 -69.44 25.48 9.28
CA SER A 108 -68.67 25.35 10.52
C SER A 108 -67.59 24.26 10.38
N ILE A 109 -66.43 24.47 11.00
CA ILE A 109 -65.31 23.52 10.90
C ILE A 109 -65.69 22.15 11.52
N ASP A 110 -66.50 22.14 12.58
CA ASP A 110 -66.98 20.90 13.21
C ASP A 110 -67.91 20.09 12.28
N PHE A 111 -68.77 20.78 11.52
CA PHE A 111 -69.60 20.14 10.51
C PHE A 111 -68.74 19.60 9.36
N LEU A 112 -67.73 20.39 8.94
CA LEU A 112 -66.77 19.93 7.93
C LEU A 112 -66.11 18.62 8.35
N PHE A 113 -65.60 18.51 9.59
CA PHE A 113 -64.99 17.29 10.12
C PHE A 113 -65.91 16.07 10.08
N THR A 114 -67.19 16.26 10.43
CA THR A 114 -68.19 15.17 10.43
C THR A 114 -68.47 14.65 9.02
N GLN A 115 -68.14 15.44 8.00
CA GLN A 115 -68.47 15.16 6.60
C GLN A 115 -67.24 15.03 5.69
N LEU A 116 -66.03 14.96 6.26
CA LEU A 116 -64.80 14.79 5.48
C LEU A 116 -64.79 13.48 4.67
N ASP A 117 -65.42 12.43 5.19
CA ASP A 117 -65.53 11.12 4.52
C ASP A 117 -66.61 11.10 3.43
N THR A 118 -67.66 11.92 3.60
CA THR A 118 -68.79 12.03 2.66
C THR A 118 -68.36 12.71 1.35
N LEU A 119 -67.45 13.67 1.46
CA LEU A 119 -66.87 14.37 0.32
C LEU A 119 -65.65 13.61 -0.20
N LYS A 120 -65.81 12.96 -1.34
CA LYS A 120 -64.72 12.27 -2.05
C LYS A 120 -63.73 13.29 -2.66
N TRP A 121 -62.99 14.01 -1.81
CA TRP A 121 -61.89 14.93 -2.17
C TRP A 121 -60.70 14.26 -2.87
N ASN A 122 -60.83 12.97 -3.15
CA ASN A 122 -59.80 12.10 -3.70
C ASN A 122 -59.30 12.53 -5.08
N GLU A 123 -60.14 13.26 -5.83
CA GLU A 123 -59.79 13.76 -7.16
C GLU A 123 -59.12 15.14 -7.11
N ASN A 124 -59.66 16.07 -6.31
CA ASN A 124 -59.16 17.44 -6.19
C ASN A 124 -59.30 18.01 -4.77
N PRO A 125 -58.25 17.98 -3.94
CA PRO A 125 -58.30 18.58 -2.61
C PRO A 125 -58.05 20.12 -2.60
N LYS A 126 -57.72 20.75 -3.74
CA LYS A 126 -57.35 22.19 -3.81
C LYS A 126 -58.44 23.13 -3.26
N PRO A 127 -59.74 22.94 -3.55
CA PRO A 127 -60.80 23.79 -2.99
C PRO A 127 -60.87 23.70 -1.46
N LEU A 128 -60.76 22.49 -0.90
CA LEU A 128 -60.74 22.26 0.54
C LEU A 128 -59.52 22.94 1.19
N ILE A 129 -58.33 22.79 0.60
CA ILE A 129 -57.10 23.39 1.11
C ILE A 129 -57.20 24.93 1.09
N THR A 130 -57.73 25.50 0.01
CA THR A 130 -57.94 26.95 -0.14
C THR A 130 -58.94 27.46 0.90
N TYR A 131 -60.01 26.71 1.15
CA TYR A 131 -61.01 27.03 2.15
C TYR A 131 -60.41 27.00 3.56
N LEU A 132 -59.73 25.91 3.94
CA LEU A 132 -59.08 25.76 5.26
C LEU A 132 -58.02 26.84 5.52
N ARG A 133 -57.30 27.27 4.48
CA ARG A 133 -56.33 28.37 4.59
C ARG A 133 -56.99 29.72 4.89
N LYS A 134 -58.14 30.00 4.27
CA LYS A 134 -58.88 31.26 4.45
C LYS A 134 -59.68 31.29 5.76
N ALA A 135 -60.01 30.12 6.31
CA ALA A 135 -60.74 29.99 7.57
C ALA A 135 -59.90 30.42 8.78
N THR A 136 -60.54 30.99 9.79
CA THR A 136 -59.92 31.29 11.09
C THR A 136 -59.87 30.02 11.94
N LEU A 137 -58.73 29.32 11.93
CA LEU A 137 -58.54 28.05 12.64
C LEU A 137 -57.92 28.26 14.04
N SER A 138 -58.52 27.67 15.08
CA SER A 138 -57.93 27.63 16.43
C SER A 138 -56.76 26.62 16.51
N ALA A 139 -55.91 26.74 17.54
CA ALA A 139 -54.78 25.81 17.73
C ALA A 139 -55.24 24.34 17.91
N GLN A 140 -56.37 24.11 18.59
CA GLN A 140 -56.96 22.79 18.77
C GLN A 140 -57.47 22.20 17.45
N VAL A 141 -58.13 23.02 16.63
CA VAL A 141 -58.60 22.62 15.30
C VAL A 141 -57.42 22.29 14.38
N LEU A 142 -56.38 23.11 14.41
CA LEU A 142 -55.15 22.83 13.66
C LEU A 142 -54.55 21.49 14.08
N ALA A 143 -54.42 21.21 15.38
CA ALA A 143 -53.90 19.93 15.87
C ALA A 143 -54.74 18.73 15.39
N LYS A 144 -56.07 18.86 15.40
CA LYS A 144 -56.97 17.84 14.82
C LYS A 144 -56.70 17.64 13.32
N LEU A 145 -56.66 18.73 12.54
CA LEU A 145 -56.37 18.66 11.10
C LEU A 145 -55.01 17.99 10.80
N LYS A 146 -53.99 18.15 11.66
CA LYS A 146 -52.70 17.48 11.44
C LYS A 146 -52.79 15.95 11.49
N GLY A 147 -53.68 15.41 12.33
CA GLY A 147 -53.82 13.96 12.56
C GLY A 147 -54.97 13.31 11.79
N THR A 148 -55.96 14.08 11.33
CA THR A 148 -57.11 13.55 10.58
C THR A 148 -56.71 13.14 9.16
N GLN A 149 -57.20 12.00 8.69
CA GLN A 149 -56.95 11.49 7.34
C GLN A 149 -58.01 12.01 6.37
N TYR A 150 -57.67 12.99 5.53
CA TYR A 150 -58.62 13.59 4.58
C TYR A 150 -57.98 14.02 3.25
N LEU A 151 -56.68 13.82 3.09
CA LEU A 151 -55.96 14.19 1.87
C LEU A 151 -55.56 12.95 1.06
N PRO A 152 -55.78 12.92 -0.26
CA PRO A 152 -55.49 11.75 -1.09
C PRO A 152 -54.01 11.60 -1.47
N GLU A 153 -53.58 10.35 -1.68
CA GLU A 153 -52.30 10.04 -2.32
C GLU A 153 -52.46 9.93 -3.85
N LYS A 154 -51.42 10.31 -4.59
CA LYS A 154 -51.35 10.20 -6.06
C LYS A 154 -51.51 8.77 -6.59
N LYS A 155 -50.98 7.77 -5.87
CA LYS A 155 -51.02 6.35 -6.29
C LYS A 155 -52.31 5.66 -5.89
N ASP A 156 -52.88 6.05 -4.75
CA ASP A 156 -54.08 5.44 -4.18
C ASP A 156 -55.14 6.51 -3.93
N LYS A 157 -56.09 6.59 -4.86
CA LYS A 157 -57.26 7.48 -4.77
C LYS A 157 -58.38 6.90 -3.91
N SER A 158 -58.23 5.68 -3.37
CA SER A 158 -59.26 5.05 -2.54
C SER A 158 -59.13 5.41 -1.07
N ARG A 159 -57.92 5.79 -0.63
CA ARG A 159 -57.59 6.11 0.77
C ARG A 159 -57.18 7.56 0.94
N THR A 160 -57.56 8.12 2.07
CA THR A 160 -57.08 9.41 2.55
C THR A 160 -56.00 9.20 3.60
N TYR A 161 -55.13 10.19 3.74
CA TYR A 161 -54.00 10.19 4.65
C TYR A 161 -53.95 11.49 5.44
N ALA A 162 -53.26 11.44 6.58
CA ALA A 162 -53.03 12.63 7.37
C ALA A 162 -51.95 13.49 6.70
N PRO A 163 -52.00 14.83 6.83
CA PRO A 163 -50.96 15.70 6.30
C PRO A 163 -49.53 15.26 6.68
N SER A 164 -49.32 14.78 7.92
CA SER A 164 -48.01 14.31 8.42
C SER A 164 -47.44 13.08 7.71
N GLU A 165 -48.28 12.32 7.01
CA GLU A 165 -47.92 11.09 6.28
C GLU A 165 -47.62 11.37 4.79
N LEU A 166 -47.99 12.56 4.32
CA LEU A 166 -47.90 12.94 2.91
C LEU A 166 -46.70 13.84 2.64
N HIS A 167 -46.21 13.76 1.41
CA HIS A 167 -45.22 14.66 0.87
C HIS A 167 -45.85 15.59 -0.16
N LEU A 168 -45.37 16.83 -0.21
CA LEU A 168 -45.79 17.75 -1.26
C LEU A 168 -45.39 17.21 -2.65
N PRO A 169 -46.17 17.52 -3.70
CA PRO A 169 -45.84 17.13 -5.07
C PRO A 169 -44.45 17.64 -5.47
N ASN A 170 -43.53 16.72 -5.73
CA ASN A 170 -42.21 17.05 -6.29
C ASN A 170 -41.80 15.93 -7.24
N PRO A 171 -41.51 16.22 -8.52
CA PRO A 171 -41.16 15.20 -9.50
C PRO A 171 -39.91 14.39 -9.12
N GLU A 172 -38.98 14.96 -8.34
CA GLU A 172 -37.80 14.25 -7.85
C GLU A 172 -38.13 13.17 -6.79
N LEU A 173 -39.29 13.24 -6.13
CA LEU A 173 -39.71 12.24 -5.14
C LEU A 173 -40.32 10.99 -5.78
N HIS A 174 -40.72 11.05 -7.05
CA HIS A 174 -41.31 9.90 -7.77
C HIS A 174 -40.36 8.71 -7.89
N VAL A 175 -39.05 8.92 -7.72
CA VAL A 175 -38.05 7.84 -7.77
C VAL A 175 -38.24 6.86 -6.60
N PHE A 176 -38.81 7.30 -5.47
CA PHE A 176 -39.00 6.48 -4.28
C PHE A 176 -40.44 5.94 -4.18
N PRO A 177 -40.66 4.63 -4.36
CA PRO A 177 -42.01 4.05 -4.35
C PRO A 177 -42.66 4.06 -2.96
N PHE A 178 -41.87 4.05 -1.88
CA PHE A 178 -42.38 4.08 -0.50
C PHE A 178 -42.94 5.45 -0.07
N LEU A 179 -42.70 6.51 -0.83
CA LEU A 179 -43.20 7.84 -0.51
C LEU A 179 -44.64 8.01 -0.97
N LYS A 180 -45.48 8.47 -0.04
CA LYS A 180 -46.84 8.94 -0.30
C LYS A 180 -46.79 10.40 -0.69
N VAL A 181 -47.13 10.69 -1.94
CA VAL A 181 -47.15 12.05 -2.51
C VAL A 181 -48.60 12.50 -2.64
N LEU A 182 -48.91 13.70 -2.15
CA LEU A 182 -50.24 14.30 -2.24
C LEU A 182 -50.72 14.37 -3.70
N GLN A 183 -51.95 13.95 -3.95
CA GLN A 183 -52.61 14.15 -5.24
C GLN A 183 -53.15 15.59 -5.34
N CYS A 184 -52.72 16.36 -6.33
CA CYS A 184 -53.29 17.67 -6.64
C CYS A 184 -53.65 17.73 -8.13
N SER A 185 -54.90 18.04 -8.46
CA SER A 185 -55.39 18.11 -9.83
C SER A 185 -55.19 19.50 -10.43
N SER A 186 -53.97 19.80 -10.85
CA SER A 186 -53.63 20.64 -12.01
C SER A 186 -52.11 20.80 -12.06
N GLN A 187 -51.55 20.99 -13.25
CA GLN A 187 -50.11 21.21 -13.48
C GLN A 187 -49.54 22.50 -12.85
N GLU A 188 -50.31 23.23 -12.04
CA GLU A 188 -49.80 24.33 -11.24
C GLU A 188 -49.11 23.78 -10.00
N GLU A 189 -47.80 23.99 -9.95
CA GLU A 189 -46.88 23.47 -8.96
C GLU A 189 -47.27 23.87 -7.53
N LEU A 190 -47.98 22.98 -6.82
CA LEU A 190 -48.23 23.07 -5.38
C LEU A 190 -46.94 22.78 -4.60
N ASN A 191 -45.95 23.66 -4.77
CA ASN A 191 -44.66 23.62 -4.09
C ASN A 191 -44.78 24.27 -2.71
N GLU A 192 -43.69 24.37 -1.96
CA GLU A 192 -43.64 25.02 -0.63
C GLU A 192 -43.86 26.55 -0.66
N TRP A 193 -43.79 27.17 -1.84
CA TRP A 193 -43.77 28.63 -2.01
C TRP A 193 -45.15 29.31 -2.05
N PRO A 194 -46.14 28.79 -2.79
CA PRO A 194 -47.49 29.33 -2.77
C PRO A 194 -48.11 29.29 -1.37
N ALA A 195 -49.08 30.17 -1.12
CA ALA A 195 -49.75 30.26 0.18
C ALA A 195 -50.39 28.92 0.62
N ASP A 196 -50.92 28.14 -0.32
CA ASP A 196 -51.48 26.82 -0.06
C ASP A 196 -50.40 25.79 0.33
N GLY A 197 -49.23 25.85 -0.31
CA GLY A 197 -48.07 25.03 0.04
C GLY A 197 -47.54 25.31 1.43
N LYS A 198 -47.32 26.59 1.77
CA LYS A 198 -46.92 27.00 3.13
C LYS A 198 -47.92 26.55 4.18
N PHE A 199 -49.22 26.60 3.85
CA PHE A 199 -50.27 26.12 4.73
C PHE A 199 -50.22 24.61 4.94
N LEU A 200 -49.99 23.82 3.88
CA LEU A 200 -49.81 22.37 3.99
C LEU A 200 -48.57 21.97 4.81
N VAL A 201 -47.45 22.68 4.64
CA VAL A 201 -46.27 22.48 5.50
C VAL A 201 -46.60 22.79 6.96
N LYS A 202 -47.37 23.86 7.23
CA LYS A 202 -47.86 24.18 8.58
C LYS A 202 -48.76 23.08 9.17
N LEU A 203 -49.51 22.38 8.34
CA LEU A 203 -50.32 21.21 8.71
C LEU A 203 -49.48 19.92 8.87
N GLY A 204 -48.22 19.90 8.46
CA GLY A 204 -47.31 18.77 8.65
C GLY A 204 -46.95 18.00 7.39
N CYS A 205 -47.41 18.43 6.20
CA CYS A 205 -46.95 17.85 4.94
C CYS A 205 -45.43 18.01 4.80
N ARG A 206 -44.76 16.93 4.45
CA ARG A 206 -43.29 16.90 4.34
C ARG A 206 -42.86 17.42 2.98
N VAL A 207 -41.88 18.31 2.95
CA VAL A 207 -41.24 18.74 1.69
C VAL A 207 -40.20 17.71 1.22
N HIS A 208 -39.52 17.09 2.18
CA HIS A 208 -38.44 16.13 1.95
C HIS A 208 -38.65 14.88 2.81
N PRO A 209 -38.34 13.68 2.28
CA PRO A 209 -38.36 12.47 3.07
C PRO A 209 -37.26 12.49 4.15
N PRO A 210 -37.42 11.78 5.27
CA PRO A 210 -36.36 11.64 6.27
C PRO A 210 -35.10 11.02 5.66
N LEU A 211 -33.92 11.59 5.96
CA LEU A 211 -32.64 11.13 5.42
C LEU A 211 -32.40 9.65 5.70
N GLU A 212 -32.65 9.21 6.93
CA GLU A 212 -32.49 7.80 7.33
C GLU A 212 -33.36 6.86 6.48
N ALA A 213 -34.60 7.22 6.18
CA ALA A 213 -35.50 6.41 5.36
C ALA A 213 -34.97 6.29 3.91
N VAL A 214 -34.46 7.39 3.34
CA VAL A 214 -33.83 7.39 2.02
C VAL A 214 -32.61 6.48 1.98
N LEU A 215 -31.72 6.62 2.97
CA LEU A 215 -30.48 5.83 3.01
C LEU A 215 -30.75 4.34 3.25
N LYS A 216 -31.68 3.99 4.15
CA LYS A 216 -32.11 2.59 4.35
C LYS A 216 -32.67 1.99 3.06
N TYR A 217 -33.54 2.72 2.38
CA TYR A 217 -34.07 2.27 1.09
C TYR A 217 -32.96 2.04 0.06
N MET A 218 -32.00 2.97 -0.05
CA MET A 218 -30.85 2.80 -0.94
C MET A 218 -29.94 1.64 -0.52
N ALA A 219 -29.81 1.33 0.77
CA ALA A 219 -28.93 0.27 1.26
C ALA A 219 -29.50 -1.13 1.05
N TYR A 220 -30.81 -1.32 1.28
CA TYR A 220 -31.44 -2.64 1.28
C TYR A 220 -32.14 -3.00 -0.04
N GLU A 221 -32.62 -2.02 -0.79
CA GLU A 221 -33.39 -2.32 -2.00
C GLU A 221 -32.47 -2.71 -3.17
N ASN A 222 -32.74 -3.88 -3.76
CA ASN A 222 -32.00 -4.35 -4.92
C ASN A 222 -32.50 -3.66 -6.20
N THR A 223 -31.98 -2.46 -6.45
CA THR A 223 -32.39 -1.63 -7.59
C THR A 223 -31.36 -1.65 -8.72
N GLY A 224 -31.82 -1.69 -9.97
CA GLY A 224 -30.97 -1.57 -11.16
C GLY A 224 -30.13 -0.29 -11.21
N ARG A 225 -29.01 -0.33 -11.95
CA ARG A 225 -27.99 0.73 -12.00
C ARG A 225 -28.55 2.12 -12.29
N THR A 226 -29.44 2.24 -13.29
CA THR A 226 -29.98 3.53 -13.75
C THR A 226 -30.79 4.24 -12.68
N ILE A 227 -31.61 3.49 -11.94
CA ILE A 227 -32.42 4.02 -10.85
C ILE A 227 -31.51 4.37 -9.66
N ARG A 228 -30.49 3.56 -9.39
CA ARG A 228 -29.53 3.83 -8.32
C ARG A 228 -28.75 5.14 -8.52
N LEU A 229 -28.38 5.46 -9.76
CA LEU A 229 -27.78 6.75 -10.10
C LEU A 229 -28.77 7.91 -9.88
N LYS A 230 -30.06 7.73 -10.17
CA LYS A 230 -31.09 8.73 -9.85
C LYS A 230 -31.19 8.97 -8.33
N PHE A 231 -31.13 7.93 -7.51
CA PHE A 231 -31.11 8.06 -6.05
C PHE A 231 -29.86 8.81 -5.55
N LEU A 232 -28.69 8.46 -6.06
CA LEU A 232 -27.46 9.18 -5.71
C LEU A 232 -27.53 10.65 -6.10
N LYS A 233 -28.04 10.98 -7.29
CA LYS A 233 -28.21 12.36 -7.75
C LYS A 233 -29.21 13.13 -6.87
N PHE A 234 -30.31 12.49 -6.48
CA PHE A 234 -31.30 13.03 -5.54
C PHE A 234 -30.65 13.39 -4.19
N LEU A 235 -29.87 12.46 -3.65
CA LEU A 235 -29.21 12.59 -2.35
C LEU A 235 -28.10 13.64 -2.40
N TYR A 236 -27.24 13.59 -3.42
CA TYR A 236 -26.17 14.55 -3.67
C TYR A 236 -26.69 15.98 -3.64
N LYS A 237 -27.71 16.32 -4.46
CA LYS A 237 -28.30 17.67 -4.51
C LYS A 237 -28.76 18.20 -3.14
N ARG A 238 -29.14 17.32 -2.21
CA ARG A 238 -29.67 17.68 -0.89
C ARG A 238 -28.61 17.63 0.23
N LEU A 239 -27.46 17.02 -0.03
CA LEU A 239 -26.30 16.97 0.86
C LEU A 239 -25.27 18.07 0.58
N VAL A 240 -25.30 18.71 -0.60
CA VAL A 240 -24.48 19.90 -0.88
C VAL A 240 -24.74 20.98 0.18
N ALA A 241 -23.74 21.82 0.45
CA ALA A 241 -23.84 22.93 1.40
C ALA A 241 -25.11 23.78 1.19
N GLY A 242 -25.85 24.01 2.26
CA GLY A 242 -27.15 24.69 2.23
C GLY A 242 -28.34 23.80 1.87
N GLY A 243 -28.12 22.53 1.54
CA GLY A 243 -29.16 21.53 1.28
C GLY A 243 -29.85 21.04 2.57
N PRO A 244 -31.08 20.51 2.46
CA PRO A 244 -31.92 20.13 3.61
C PRO A 244 -31.33 18.98 4.45
N TYR A 245 -30.46 18.15 3.87
CA TYR A 245 -29.83 17.03 4.58
C TYR A 245 -28.40 17.34 5.03
N ALA A 246 -27.81 18.46 4.61
CA ALA A 246 -26.39 18.75 4.85
C ALA A 246 -26.06 18.74 6.35
N ASN A 247 -26.81 19.50 7.16
CA ASN A 247 -26.55 19.60 8.59
C ASN A 247 -26.82 18.29 9.34
N GLU A 248 -27.89 17.56 9.01
CA GLU A 248 -28.22 16.26 9.61
C GLU A 248 -27.14 15.22 9.30
N TYR A 249 -26.72 15.12 8.03
CA TYR A 249 -25.68 14.19 7.63
C TYR A 249 -24.34 14.52 8.27
N VAL A 250 -23.96 15.80 8.34
CA VAL A 250 -22.71 16.25 8.97
C VAL A 250 -22.69 16.00 10.47
N SER A 251 -23.71 16.47 11.19
CA SER A 251 -23.79 16.37 12.66
C SER A 251 -23.82 14.92 13.12
N GLN A 252 -24.58 14.07 12.43
CA GLN A 252 -24.60 12.65 12.76
C GLN A 252 -23.30 11.98 12.36
N SER A 253 -22.60 12.44 11.31
CA SER A 253 -21.29 11.93 10.88
C SER A 253 -20.11 12.24 11.81
N THR A 254 -20.26 13.21 12.72
CA THR A 254 -19.26 13.56 13.73
C THR A 254 -19.79 13.16 15.11
N GLY A 255 -19.70 11.87 15.46
CA GLY A 255 -20.19 11.38 16.74
C GLY A 255 -19.47 12.02 17.93
N TYR A 256 -20.19 12.24 19.03
CA TYR A 256 -19.64 12.71 20.32
C TYR A 256 -18.58 11.77 20.93
N SER A 257 -18.48 10.52 20.45
CA SER A 257 -17.63 9.45 20.96
C SER A 257 -16.46 9.04 20.04
N GLY A 258 -16.27 9.71 18.90
CA GLY A 258 -15.22 9.34 17.94
C GLY A 258 -15.50 8.09 17.08
N GLU A 259 -16.64 7.43 17.25
CA GLU A 259 -17.07 6.34 16.37
C GLU A 259 -17.73 6.86 15.07
N PRO A 260 -17.49 6.21 13.91
CA PRO A 260 -18.15 6.56 12.66
C PRO A 260 -19.67 6.40 12.81
N SER A 261 -20.41 7.39 12.34
CA SER A 261 -21.86 7.39 12.42
C SER A 261 -22.53 6.19 11.76
N HIS A 262 -23.76 5.89 12.19
CA HIS A 262 -24.60 4.89 11.55
C HIS A 262 -24.74 5.13 10.03
N PHE A 263 -24.75 6.38 9.56
CA PHE A 263 -24.80 6.70 8.13
C PHE A 263 -23.51 6.39 7.39
N LEU A 264 -22.34 6.65 7.98
CA LEU A 264 -21.04 6.35 7.36
C LEU A 264 -20.73 4.85 7.29
N ASN A 265 -21.42 4.04 8.10
CA ASN A 265 -21.33 2.57 8.10
C ASN A 265 -22.36 1.89 7.18
N MET A 266 -23.33 2.63 6.65
CA MET A 266 -24.41 2.07 5.84
C MET A 266 -23.99 1.88 4.39
N LYS A 267 -24.23 0.68 3.84
CA LYS A 267 -23.79 0.27 2.50
C LYS A 267 -24.76 0.76 1.41
N PHE A 268 -24.67 2.03 1.03
CA PHE A 268 -25.51 2.59 -0.03
C PHE A 268 -24.73 3.13 -1.24
N LEU A 269 -23.41 3.24 -1.18
CA LEU A 269 -22.62 3.74 -2.30
C LEU A 269 -22.33 2.62 -3.31
N PRO A 270 -22.73 2.76 -4.58
CA PRO A 270 -22.37 1.80 -5.61
C PRO A 270 -20.89 1.94 -5.95
N VAL A 271 -20.17 0.83 -5.90
CA VAL A 271 -18.75 0.78 -6.22
C VAL A 271 -18.45 -0.31 -7.24
N VAL A 272 -17.38 -0.09 -8.01
CA VAL A 272 -16.71 -1.13 -8.80
C VAL A 272 -15.38 -1.43 -8.14
N ARG A 273 -15.19 -2.69 -7.75
CA ARG A 273 -13.93 -3.21 -7.25
C ARG A 273 -13.35 -4.14 -8.29
N THR A 274 -12.13 -3.90 -8.73
CA THR A 274 -11.41 -4.80 -9.63
C THR A 274 -10.42 -5.61 -8.80
N ASP A 275 -10.47 -6.93 -8.87
CA ASP A 275 -9.41 -7.75 -8.28
C ASP A 275 -8.10 -7.52 -9.05
N PRO A 276 -7.00 -7.10 -8.40
CA PRO A 276 -5.76 -6.81 -9.10
C PRO A 276 -5.10 -8.07 -9.69
N LEU A 277 -5.36 -9.27 -9.14
CA LEU A 277 -4.75 -10.52 -9.59
C LEU A 277 -5.58 -11.22 -10.68
N ASP A 278 -6.91 -11.20 -10.58
CA ASP A 278 -7.80 -11.89 -11.54
C ASP A 278 -8.44 -10.96 -12.58
N GLU A 279 -8.28 -9.64 -12.43
CA GLU A 279 -8.95 -8.59 -13.22
C GLU A 279 -10.48 -8.65 -13.22
N LYS A 280 -11.08 -9.50 -12.38
CA LYS A 280 -12.53 -9.62 -12.20
C LYS A 280 -13.09 -8.36 -11.56
N LYS A 281 -14.14 -7.82 -12.18
CA LYS A 281 -14.86 -6.63 -11.69
C LYS A 281 -16.07 -7.06 -10.87
N PHE A 282 -16.09 -6.66 -9.61
CA PHE A 282 -17.22 -6.82 -8.69
C PHE A 282 -17.97 -5.50 -8.60
N ARG A 283 -19.31 -5.58 -8.70
CA ARG A 283 -20.21 -4.45 -8.46
C ARG A 283 -20.93 -4.71 -7.17
N GLU A 284 -20.72 -3.84 -6.21
CA GLU A 284 -21.22 -4.02 -4.84
C GLU A 284 -21.60 -2.67 -4.23
N LEU A 285 -22.29 -2.74 -3.08
CA LEU A 285 -22.62 -1.58 -2.28
C LEU A 285 -21.67 -1.53 -1.10
N GLN A 286 -21.03 -0.39 -0.92
CA GLN A 286 -20.09 -0.17 0.16
C GLN A 286 -20.49 1.06 0.97
N ALA A 287 -19.97 1.09 2.19
CA ALA A 287 -20.22 2.18 3.11
C ALA A 287 -19.25 3.34 2.80
N PRO A 288 -19.65 4.61 3.04
CA PRO A 288 -18.78 5.77 2.83
C PRO A 288 -17.37 5.64 3.44
N ASN A 289 -17.25 5.07 4.65
CA ASN A 289 -15.97 4.87 5.33
C ASN A 289 -15.04 3.82 4.67
N THR A 290 -15.59 2.95 3.82
CA THR A 290 -14.84 1.93 3.07
C THR A 290 -14.55 2.34 1.62
N CYS A 291 -15.11 3.48 1.18
CA CYS A 291 -14.92 4.02 -0.17
C CYS A 291 -13.80 5.07 -0.17
N PHE A 292 -13.00 5.08 -1.23
CA PHE A 292 -11.89 6.02 -1.38
C PHE A 292 -12.00 6.87 -2.63
N ILE A 293 -11.67 8.15 -2.50
CA ILE A 293 -11.77 9.12 -3.59
C ILE A 293 -10.61 8.97 -4.58
N ASN A 294 -9.40 8.69 -4.10
CA ASN A 294 -8.22 8.64 -4.96
C ASN A 294 -8.26 7.40 -5.88
N PRO A 295 -8.33 7.57 -7.22
CA PRO A 295 -8.42 6.45 -8.15
C PRO A 295 -7.13 5.60 -8.21
N SER A 296 -6.00 6.16 -7.77
CA SER A 296 -4.68 5.50 -7.77
C SER A 296 -4.65 4.30 -6.83
N PHE A 297 -5.42 4.33 -5.74
CA PHE A 297 -5.53 3.21 -4.79
C PHE A 297 -6.20 1.95 -5.40
N GLY A 298 -6.83 2.11 -6.57
CA GLY A 298 -7.41 1.00 -7.33
C GLY A 298 -6.45 -0.12 -7.68
N CYS A 299 -5.13 0.14 -7.72
CA CYS A 299 -4.12 -0.90 -7.98
C CYS A 299 -4.08 -2.00 -6.92
N MET A 300 -4.61 -1.74 -5.71
CA MET A 300 -4.69 -2.71 -4.61
C MET A 300 -6.09 -3.36 -4.50
N GLY A 301 -6.93 -3.17 -5.52
CA GLY A 301 -8.31 -3.68 -5.55
C GLY A 301 -9.23 -2.98 -4.56
N SER A 302 -9.08 -1.67 -4.42
CA SER A 302 -9.98 -0.85 -3.62
C SER A 302 -11.33 -0.64 -4.33
N PRO A 303 -12.43 -0.49 -3.58
CA PRO A 303 -13.71 -0.13 -4.16
C PRO A 303 -13.66 1.30 -4.70
N LYS A 304 -13.95 1.47 -6.00
CA LYS A 304 -14.05 2.78 -6.65
C LYS A 304 -15.51 3.19 -6.81
N LEU A 305 -15.85 4.44 -6.52
CA LEU A 305 -17.21 4.95 -6.72
C LEU A 305 -17.64 4.79 -8.19
N HIS A 306 -18.84 4.24 -8.36
CA HIS A 306 -19.42 3.98 -9.67
C HIS A 306 -20.48 5.05 -9.98
N VAL A 307 -20.02 6.22 -10.40
CA VAL A 307 -20.84 7.39 -10.72
C VAL A 307 -20.63 7.85 -12.17
N GLU A 308 -21.22 8.98 -12.55
CA GLU A 308 -20.95 9.64 -13.82
C GLU A 308 -19.45 9.99 -13.92
N VAL A 309 -18.83 9.66 -15.06
CA VAL A 309 -17.39 9.80 -15.27
C VAL A 309 -16.96 11.24 -15.02
N GLY A 310 -15.93 11.44 -14.19
CA GLY A 310 -15.41 12.76 -13.83
C GLY A 310 -16.08 13.40 -12.61
N SER A 311 -17.12 12.79 -12.05
CA SER A 311 -17.81 13.29 -10.85
C SER A 311 -17.40 12.59 -9.55
N GLU A 312 -16.47 11.63 -9.60
CA GLU A 312 -16.09 10.78 -8.47
C GLU A 312 -15.63 11.59 -7.24
N GLN A 313 -14.83 12.64 -7.47
CA GLN A 313 -14.37 13.52 -6.39
C GLN A 313 -15.52 14.34 -5.77
N MET A 314 -16.43 14.87 -6.59
CA MET A 314 -17.56 15.66 -6.11
C MET A 314 -18.50 14.83 -5.24
N TYR A 315 -18.88 13.64 -5.71
CA TYR A 315 -19.68 12.70 -4.93
C TYR A 315 -18.92 12.22 -3.69
N GLY A 316 -17.64 11.87 -3.83
CA GLY A 316 -16.79 11.41 -2.73
C GLY A 316 -16.71 12.41 -1.58
N ASN A 317 -16.47 13.68 -1.89
CA ASN A 317 -16.41 14.75 -0.89
C ASN A 317 -17.77 14.96 -0.22
N THR A 318 -18.85 14.97 -0.99
CA THR A 318 -20.22 15.18 -0.46
C THR A 318 -20.64 14.05 0.47
N PHE A 319 -20.29 12.80 0.14
CA PHE A 319 -20.58 11.63 0.97
C PHE A 319 -19.57 11.40 2.09
N ARG A 320 -18.53 12.25 2.21
CA ARG A 320 -17.45 12.11 3.21
C ARG A 320 -16.66 10.80 3.09
N CYS A 321 -16.41 10.36 1.87
CA CYS A 321 -15.45 9.28 1.60
C CYS A 321 -14.03 9.74 1.95
N SER A 322 -13.18 8.85 2.44
CA SER A 322 -11.79 9.19 2.72
C SER A 322 -10.99 9.35 1.42
N GLU A 323 -9.97 10.20 1.40
CA GLU A 323 -9.07 10.29 0.24
C GLU A 323 -8.23 9.02 0.06
N CYS A 324 -7.69 8.50 1.17
CA CYS A 324 -6.83 7.33 1.22
C CYS A 324 -7.06 6.58 2.54
N PRO A 325 -6.87 5.25 2.56
CA PRO A 325 -6.85 4.48 3.81
C PRO A 325 -5.64 4.85 4.69
N PRO A 326 -5.70 4.56 6.00
CA PRO A 326 -4.54 4.68 6.88
C PRO A 326 -3.40 3.74 6.43
N THR A 327 -2.16 4.09 6.77
CA THR A 327 -0.96 3.35 6.32
C THR A 327 -0.93 1.91 6.82
N ASP A 328 -1.47 1.62 8.00
CA ASP A 328 -1.60 0.25 8.51
C ASP A 328 -2.51 -0.61 7.63
N ALA A 329 -3.64 -0.06 7.18
CA ALA A 329 -4.55 -0.76 6.28
C ALA A 329 -3.91 -0.99 4.90
N LEU A 330 -3.08 -0.05 4.41
CA LEU A 330 -2.30 -0.24 3.19
C LEU A 330 -1.31 -1.40 3.33
N LEU A 331 -0.57 -1.46 4.43
CA LEU A 331 0.42 -2.49 4.71
C LEU A 331 -0.24 -3.88 4.80
N HIS A 332 -1.31 -4.01 5.59
CA HIS A 332 -2.07 -5.26 5.69
C HIS A 332 -2.63 -5.69 4.33
N ARG A 333 -3.12 -4.76 3.53
CA ARG A 333 -3.63 -5.07 2.19
C ARG A 333 -2.54 -5.55 1.24
N LEU A 334 -1.34 -4.94 1.26
CA LEU A 334 -0.18 -5.40 0.48
C LEU A 334 0.21 -6.83 0.87
N LEU A 335 0.38 -7.10 2.17
CA LEU A 335 0.76 -8.44 2.65
C LEU A 335 -0.30 -9.50 2.29
N ASN A 336 -1.58 -9.16 2.40
CA ASN A 336 -2.66 -10.06 2.00
C ASN A 336 -2.65 -10.35 0.49
N LEU A 337 -2.40 -9.34 -0.36
CA LEU A 337 -2.29 -9.54 -1.81
C LEU A 337 -1.10 -10.43 -2.17
N VAL A 338 0.05 -10.23 -1.52
CA VAL A 338 1.24 -11.08 -1.70
C VAL A 338 0.95 -12.52 -1.27
N ALA A 339 0.28 -12.72 -0.13
CA ALA A 339 -0.10 -14.05 0.34
C ALA A 339 -1.05 -14.78 -0.63
N ILE A 340 -2.07 -14.07 -1.16
CA ILE A 340 -2.99 -14.61 -2.16
C ILE A 340 -2.25 -14.95 -3.45
N ALA A 341 -1.36 -14.08 -3.92
CA ALA A 341 -0.55 -14.33 -5.12
C ALA A 341 0.34 -15.57 -4.96
N LYS A 342 1.04 -15.70 -3.82
CA LYS A 342 1.83 -16.91 -3.47
C LYS A 342 0.97 -18.18 -3.44
N SER A 343 -0.25 -18.10 -2.90
CA SER A 343 -1.15 -19.25 -2.85
C SER A 343 -1.63 -19.68 -4.24
N LYS A 344 -2.02 -18.72 -5.08
CA LYS A 344 -2.47 -18.99 -6.45
C LYS A 344 -1.36 -19.58 -7.32
N LEU A 345 -0.13 -19.08 -7.16
CA LEU A 345 1.04 -19.61 -7.86
C LEU A 345 1.28 -21.09 -7.57
N ARG A 346 1.07 -21.53 -6.31
CA ARG A 346 1.23 -22.94 -5.93
C ARG A 346 0.16 -23.88 -6.50
N SER A 347 -1.00 -23.33 -6.87
CA SER A 347 -2.17 -24.12 -7.30
C SER A 347 -2.35 -24.24 -8.81
N GLN A 348 -1.56 -23.54 -9.64
CA GLN A 348 -1.73 -23.51 -11.10
C GLN A 348 -0.73 -24.42 -11.84
N GLU A 349 -1.18 -25.03 -12.93
CA GLU A 349 -0.38 -25.84 -13.86
C GLU A 349 0.60 -25.01 -14.72
N THR A 350 1.68 -25.66 -15.17
CA THR A 350 2.95 -25.07 -15.64
C THR A 350 2.82 -24.04 -16.77
N SER A 351 1.89 -24.21 -17.72
CA SER A 351 1.79 -23.38 -18.92
C SER A 351 1.01 -22.07 -18.69
N ALA A 352 -0.09 -22.12 -17.94
CA ALA A 352 -0.87 -20.94 -17.53
C ALA A 352 -0.13 -20.11 -16.46
N SER A 353 0.85 -20.72 -15.79
CA SER A 353 1.69 -20.09 -14.77
C SER A 353 2.51 -18.93 -15.33
N SER A 354 3.07 -19.02 -16.55
CA SER A 354 3.97 -17.97 -17.07
C SER A 354 3.27 -16.61 -17.28
N ASP A 355 2.08 -16.60 -17.87
CA ASP A 355 1.33 -15.36 -18.08
C ASP A 355 0.81 -14.77 -16.76
N PHE A 356 0.40 -15.63 -15.81
CA PHE A 356 0.03 -15.20 -14.48
C PHE A 356 1.21 -14.62 -13.70
N GLN A 357 2.41 -15.20 -13.82
CA GLN A 357 3.64 -14.67 -13.22
C GLN A 357 3.99 -13.28 -13.76
N ARG A 358 3.93 -13.09 -15.09
CA ARG A 358 4.11 -11.78 -15.73
C ARG A 358 3.07 -10.77 -15.26
N HIS A 359 1.82 -11.21 -15.05
CA HIS A 359 0.77 -10.37 -14.50
C HIS A 359 1.07 -9.93 -13.07
N ILE A 360 1.52 -10.85 -12.20
CA ILE A 360 1.94 -10.52 -10.82
C ILE A 360 3.04 -9.46 -10.83
N LEU A 361 4.06 -9.59 -11.70
CA LEU A 361 5.12 -8.58 -11.83
C LEU A 361 4.56 -7.20 -12.21
N LYS A 362 3.65 -7.13 -13.19
CA LYS A 362 2.99 -5.88 -13.60
C LYS A 362 2.16 -5.27 -12.46
N VAL A 363 1.41 -6.08 -11.73
CA VAL A 363 0.59 -5.64 -10.58
C VAL A 363 1.49 -5.13 -9.46
N SER A 364 2.55 -5.87 -9.12
CA SER A 364 3.50 -5.46 -8.08
C SER A 364 4.21 -4.15 -8.43
N ALA A 365 4.61 -3.97 -9.70
CA ALA A 365 5.22 -2.71 -10.16
C ALA A 365 4.26 -1.51 -10.01
N LYS A 366 2.97 -1.69 -10.35
CA LYS A 366 1.93 -0.66 -10.13
C LYS A 366 1.77 -0.32 -8.66
N ILE A 367 1.74 -1.33 -7.79
CA ILE A 367 1.63 -1.15 -6.34
C ILE A 367 2.87 -0.43 -5.79
N HIS A 368 4.10 -0.87 -6.13
CA HIS A 368 5.33 -0.22 -5.69
C HIS A 368 5.41 1.25 -6.15
N ARG A 369 4.95 1.55 -7.37
CA ARG A 369 4.83 2.93 -7.86
C ARG A 369 3.86 3.77 -7.03
N TYR A 370 2.70 3.20 -6.66
CA TYR A 370 1.75 3.89 -5.78
C TYR A 370 2.37 4.14 -4.39
N PHE A 371 2.98 3.13 -3.77
CA PHE A 371 3.64 3.27 -2.48
C PHE A 371 4.77 4.29 -2.51
N SER A 372 5.48 4.44 -3.64
CA SER A 372 6.50 5.48 -3.82
C SER A 372 5.95 6.90 -3.64
N THR A 373 4.66 7.14 -3.96
CA THR A 373 4.00 8.44 -3.74
C THR A 373 3.61 8.69 -2.29
N GLN A 374 3.54 7.63 -1.47
CA GLN A 374 3.10 7.67 -0.08
C GLN A 374 4.24 7.39 0.91
N THR A 375 5.48 7.24 0.43
CA THR A 375 6.66 6.86 1.24
C THR A 375 6.80 7.71 2.51
N ASN A 376 6.56 9.02 2.41
CA ASN A 376 6.70 9.96 3.53
C ASN A 376 5.64 9.77 4.65
N LYS A 377 4.61 8.96 4.41
CA LYS A 377 3.54 8.68 5.39
C LYS A 377 3.81 7.42 6.22
N PHE A 378 4.76 6.57 5.81
CA PHE A 378 5.06 5.33 6.51
C PHE A 378 6.03 5.56 7.67
N ASP A 379 5.71 4.96 8.82
CA ASP A 379 6.59 4.99 9.98
C ASP A 379 7.77 4.03 9.81
N ARG A 380 8.89 4.34 10.50
CA ARG A 380 10.09 3.46 10.51
C ARG A 380 9.78 2.03 10.96
N LYS A 381 8.83 1.85 11.89
CA LYS A 381 8.39 0.51 12.33
C LYS A 381 7.72 -0.26 11.21
N GLN A 382 6.81 0.38 10.47
CA GLN A 382 6.11 -0.22 9.33
C GLN A 382 7.08 -0.59 8.21
N LEU A 383 8.03 0.29 7.88
CA LEU A 383 9.08 0.01 6.90
C LEU A 383 9.99 -1.15 7.34
N GLY A 384 10.31 -1.23 8.63
CA GLY A 384 11.08 -2.34 9.21
C GLY A 384 10.38 -3.70 9.13
N VAL A 385 9.05 -3.73 9.17
CA VAL A 385 8.26 -4.96 8.91
C VAL A 385 8.39 -5.35 7.44
N LEU A 386 8.15 -4.41 6.51
CA LEU A 386 8.24 -4.66 5.08
C LEU A 386 9.63 -5.15 4.63
N SER A 387 10.69 -4.68 5.28
CA SER A 387 12.08 -5.10 4.97
C SER A 387 12.35 -6.58 5.26
N LYS A 388 11.66 -7.14 6.24
CA LYS A 388 11.83 -8.54 6.68
C LYS A 388 10.93 -9.52 5.92
N GLU A 389 9.86 -9.00 5.31
CA GLU A 389 8.89 -9.80 4.57
C GLU A 389 9.34 -10.07 3.13
N GLN A 390 8.97 -11.24 2.60
CA GLN A 390 9.23 -11.62 1.21
C GLN A 390 8.16 -11.02 0.30
N ILE A 391 8.29 -9.73 -0.01
CA ILE A 391 7.29 -8.95 -0.77
C ILE A 391 7.75 -8.58 -2.18
N ILE A 392 9.01 -8.83 -2.54
CA ILE A 392 9.58 -8.42 -3.83
C ILE A 392 9.53 -9.61 -4.79
N PRO A 393 8.66 -9.61 -5.82
CA PRO A 393 8.64 -10.67 -6.81
C PRO A 393 9.75 -10.46 -7.84
N VAL A 394 10.53 -11.51 -8.12
CA VAL A 394 11.58 -11.53 -9.14
C VAL A 394 11.50 -12.81 -9.94
N LEU A 395 11.65 -12.72 -11.26
CA LEU A 395 11.70 -13.88 -12.15
C LEU A 395 13.10 -14.50 -12.10
N VAL A 396 13.20 -15.77 -11.70
CA VAL A 396 14.43 -16.55 -11.60
C VAL A 396 14.25 -17.82 -12.41
N GLU A 397 15.04 -18.01 -13.47
CA GLU A 397 14.95 -19.21 -14.33
C GLU A 397 13.49 -19.50 -14.78
N ASP A 398 12.81 -18.46 -15.29
CA ASP A 398 11.40 -18.48 -15.72
C ASP A 398 10.36 -18.83 -14.64
N ASN A 399 10.76 -18.82 -13.36
CA ASN A 399 9.88 -19.03 -12.22
C ASN A 399 9.87 -17.82 -11.29
N LEU A 400 8.69 -17.42 -10.84
CA LEU A 400 8.53 -16.27 -9.94
C LEU A 400 8.92 -16.61 -8.50
N GLY A 401 10.03 -16.07 -8.03
CA GLY A 401 10.47 -16.10 -6.64
C GLY A 401 10.05 -14.85 -5.86
N TRP A 402 9.93 -14.96 -4.54
CA TRP A 402 9.64 -13.84 -3.64
C TRP A 402 10.77 -13.62 -2.65
N PHE A 403 11.29 -12.40 -2.62
CA PHE A 403 12.53 -12.08 -1.92
C PHE A 403 12.33 -10.92 -0.93
N ARG A 404 13.22 -10.88 0.06
CA ARG A 404 13.33 -9.78 1.04
C ARG A 404 14.15 -8.64 0.48
N SER A 405 14.07 -7.47 1.13
CA SER A 405 14.76 -6.27 0.65
C SER A 405 16.29 -6.40 0.61
N HIS A 406 16.89 -7.25 1.44
CA HIS A 406 18.34 -7.47 1.48
C HIS A 406 18.84 -8.57 0.53
N GLU A 407 17.93 -9.31 -0.11
CA GLU A 407 18.24 -10.38 -1.06
C GLU A 407 18.21 -9.89 -2.52
N VAL A 408 17.75 -8.66 -2.73
CA VAL A 408 17.52 -8.04 -4.03
C VAL A 408 18.31 -6.74 -4.14
N TYR A 409 18.79 -6.43 -5.34
CA TYR A 409 19.53 -5.22 -5.65
C TYR A 409 18.96 -4.49 -6.87
N PHE A 410 19.22 -3.19 -6.97
CA PHE A 410 18.83 -2.43 -8.16
C PHE A 410 19.76 -2.68 -9.34
N LYS A 411 19.21 -2.66 -10.55
CA LYS A 411 20.00 -2.66 -11.78
C LYS A 411 20.85 -1.39 -11.84
N ASN A 412 22.16 -1.53 -12.09
CA ASN A 412 23.02 -0.40 -12.37
C ASN A 412 22.86 -0.02 -13.85
N GLU A 413 22.59 1.26 -14.15
CA GLU A 413 22.42 1.76 -15.53
C GLU A 413 23.76 1.98 -16.25
N THR A 414 24.86 2.03 -15.51
CA THR A 414 26.22 2.10 -16.04
C THR A 414 26.75 0.69 -16.19
N ASP A 415 26.80 0.18 -17.43
CA ASP A 415 27.34 -1.12 -17.84
C ASP A 415 28.87 -1.29 -17.60
N GLU A 416 29.45 -0.59 -16.62
CA GLU A 416 30.89 -0.67 -16.27
C GLU A 416 31.15 -1.04 -14.79
N GLY A 417 30.12 -1.37 -14.00
CA GLY A 417 30.26 -1.96 -12.67
C GLY A 417 30.19 -3.49 -12.71
N PRO A 418 30.92 -4.23 -11.85
CA PRO A 418 31.29 -5.62 -12.12
C PRO A 418 30.08 -6.54 -12.26
N GLU A 419 30.05 -7.30 -13.36
CA GLU A 419 29.13 -8.40 -13.71
C GLU A 419 28.88 -9.41 -12.56
N SER A 420 29.67 -9.33 -11.50
CA SER A 420 29.61 -10.18 -10.31
C SER A 420 28.34 -10.01 -9.46
N THR A 421 27.70 -8.83 -9.44
CA THR A 421 26.49 -8.62 -8.61
C THR A 421 25.21 -9.16 -9.26
N THR A 422 25.07 -9.02 -10.58
CA THR A 422 23.98 -9.61 -11.37
C THR A 422 24.06 -11.15 -11.37
N ALA A 423 25.27 -11.70 -11.35
CA ALA A 423 25.50 -13.14 -11.29
C ALA A 423 25.18 -13.75 -9.91
N LEU A 424 25.44 -13.01 -8.82
CA LEU A 424 25.25 -13.50 -7.45
C LEU A 424 23.87 -13.23 -6.86
N PHE A 425 23.21 -12.16 -7.31
CA PHE A 425 21.98 -11.67 -6.68
C PHE A 425 20.86 -11.41 -7.68
N HIS A 426 19.65 -11.36 -7.13
CA HIS A 426 18.45 -11.01 -7.88
C HIS A 426 18.40 -9.49 -8.11
N VAL A 427 18.14 -9.07 -9.34
CA VAL A 427 18.17 -7.66 -9.75
C VAL A 427 16.76 -7.19 -10.12
N VAL A 428 16.42 -5.98 -9.72
CA VAL A 428 15.14 -5.31 -10.04
C VAL A 428 15.36 -3.88 -10.52
N ASP A 429 14.37 -3.34 -11.23
CA ASP A 429 14.37 -1.94 -11.63
C ASP A 429 14.31 -1.00 -10.43
N PHE A 430 14.92 0.18 -10.59
CA PHE A 430 14.91 1.19 -9.53
C PHE A 430 13.49 1.62 -9.17
N ASN A 431 13.19 1.60 -7.88
CA ASN A 431 11.92 2.08 -7.33
C ASN A 431 12.14 2.78 -5.97
N PRO A 432 11.67 4.03 -5.78
CA PRO A 432 11.90 4.80 -4.55
C PRO A 432 11.36 4.12 -3.28
N PHE A 433 10.20 3.44 -3.38
CA PHE A 433 9.65 2.69 -2.25
C PHE A 433 10.53 1.50 -1.88
N LEU A 434 11.00 0.72 -2.85
CA LEU A 434 11.91 -0.40 -2.59
C LEU A 434 13.23 0.08 -1.96
N ALA A 435 13.75 1.24 -2.38
CA ALA A 435 14.96 1.83 -1.80
C ALA A 435 14.73 2.19 -0.32
N THR A 436 13.53 2.69 0.00
CA THR A 436 13.13 3.07 1.37
C THR A 436 12.93 1.84 2.27
N ILE A 437 12.47 0.72 1.73
CA ILE A 437 12.36 -0.55 2.48
C ILE A 437 13.75 -1.21 2.67
N GLY A 438 14.77 -0.79 1.91
CA GLY A 438 16.16 -1.19 2.12
C GLY A 438 16.78 -2.01 0.99
N VAL A 439 16.17 -2.02 -0.20
CA VAL A 439 16.84 -2.53 -1.42
C VAL A 439 18.02 -1.61 -1.75
N LYS A 440 19.20 -2.19 -1.92
CA LYS A 440 20.44 -1.45 -2.16
C LYS A 440 20.82 -1.48 -3.64
N ARG A 441 21.63 -0.52 -4.08
CA ARG A 441 22.24 -0.52 -5.42
C ARG A 441 23.35 -1.55 -5.56
N GLU A 442 24.12 -1.77 -4.50
CA GLU A 442 25.25 -2.69 -4.52
C GLU A 442 25.35 -3.51 -3.23
N ALA A 443 25.80 -4.75 -3.36
CA ALA A 443 26.13 -5.61 -2.24
C ALA A 443 27.39 -5.08 -1.52
N THR A 444 27.31 -4.94 -0.21
CA THR A 444 28.46 -4.52 0.59
C THR A 444 29.51 -5.64 0.61
N ILE A 445 30.80 -5.28 0.53
CA ILE A 445 31.94 -6.22 0.59
C ILE A 445 31.82 -7.15 1.81
N LYS A 446 31.35 -6.64 2.95
CA LYS A 446 31.10 -7.42 4.17
C LYS A 446 30.11 -8.58 3.96
N TYR A 447 29.03 -8.34 3.20
CA TYR A 447 28.02 -9.35 2.93
C TYR A 447 28.52 -10.38 1.91
N LEU A 448 29.18 -9.92 0.84
CA LEU A 448 29.86 -10.79 -0.13
C LEU A 448 30.86 -11.71 0.56
N PHE A 449 31.66 -11.17 1.48
CA PHE A 449 32.61 -11.95 2.27
C PHE A 449 31.92 -12.97 3.18
N GLN A 450 30.81 -12.61 3.83
CA GLN A 450 30.03 -13.56 4.62
C GLN A 450 29.47 -14.70 3.76
N MET A 451 29.01 -14.42 2.53
CA MET A 451 28.59 -15.45 1.59
C MET A 451 29.73 -16.39 1.19
N LEU A 452 30.92 -15.83 0.90
CA LEU A 452 32.13 -16.61 0.61
C LEU A 452 32.49 -17.55 1.77
N LEU A 453 32.37 -17.09 3.01
CA LEU A 453 32.63 -17.94 4.19
C LEU A 453 31.56 -19.01 4.43
N THR A 454 30.33 -18.79 3.98
CA THR A 454 29.21 -19.70 4.25
C THR A 454 29.07 -20.76 3.15
N ASN A 455 29.11 -20.36 1.88
CA ASN A 455 28.90 -21.26 0.72
C ASN A 455 29.86 -20.91 -0.44
N PRO A 456 31.19 -21.12 -0.27
CA PRO A 456 32.20 -20.68 -1.24
C PRO A 456 32.03 -21.32 -2.64
N LYS A 457 31.73 -22.62 -2.68
CA LYS A 457 31.52 -23.35 -3.95
C LYS A 457 30.35 -22.80 -4.77
N SER A 458 29.24 -22.47 -4.09
CA SER A 458 28.07 -21.90 -4.77
C SER A 458 28.36 -20.53 -5.37
N VAL A 459 29.14 -19.70 -4.66
CA VAL A 459 29.57 -18.38 -5.15
C VAL A 459 30.45 -18.53 -6.39
N LEU A 460 31.39 -19.48 -6.40
CA LEU A 460 32.23 -19.77 -7.56
C LEU A 460 31.40 -20.20 -8.79
N THR A 461 30.45 -21.12 -8.61
CA THR A 461 29.57 -21.55 -9.71
C THR A 461 28.71 -20.41 -10.23
N LYS A 462 28.15 -19.58 -9.35
CA LYS A 462 27.29 -18.45 -9.74
C LYS A 462 28.04 -17.34 -10.47
N LEU A 463 29.29 -17.06 -10.09
CA LEU A 463 30.15 -16.07 -10.76
C LEU A 463 30.68 -16.54 -12.13
N GLY A 464 30.33 -17.74 -12.59
CA GLY A 464 30.66 -18.18 -13.93
C GLY A 464 32.13 -18.53 -14.17
N GLY A 465 32.96 -18.63 -13.11
CA GLY A 465 34.32 -19.15 -13.23
C GLY A 465 35.36 -18.49 -12.33
N GLU A 466 36.61 -18.88 -12.60
CA GLU A 466 37.81 -18.50 -11.84
C GLU A 466 38.09 -16.99 -11.86
N GLU A 467 38.02 -16.35 -13.02
CA GLU A 467 38.46 -14.95 -13.20
C GLU A 467 37.59 -13.95 -12.42
N GLN A 468 36.26 -14.11 -12.46
CA GLN A 468 35.34 -13.27 -11.71
C GLN A 468 35.49 -13.50 -10.19
N TYR A 469 35.67 -14.76 -9.77
CA TYR A 469 35.93 -15.08 -8.37
C TYR A 469 37.25 -14.48 -7.87
N ARG A 470 38.31 -14.53 -8.69
CA ARG A 470 39.60 -13.89 -8.40
C ARG A 470 39.47 -12.38 -8.29
N THR A 471 38.69 -11.74 -9.16
CA THR A 471 38.41 -10.30 -9.08
C THR A 471 37.68 -9.92 -7.79
N LEU A 472 36.73 -10.75 -7.33
CA LEU A 472 36.10 -10.57 -6.02
C LEU A 472 37.11 -10.71 -4.85
N LEU A 473 38.02 -11.68 -4.92
CA LEU A 473 39.09 -11.83 -3.93
C LEU A 473 40.02 -10.61 -3.89
N ARG A 474 40.40 -10.04 -5.05
CA ARG A 474 41.18 -8.79 -5.10
C ARG A 474 40.47 -7.65 -4.40
N ARG A 475 39.17 -7.47 -4.65
CA ARG A 475 38.36 -6.43 -4.00
C ARG A 475 38.33 -6.59 -2.47
N ILE A 476 38.29 -7.83 -1.98
CA ILE A 476 38.34 -8.13 -0.55
C ILE A 476 39.75 -7.90 0.01
N ALA A 477 40.79 -8.26 -0.73
CA ALA A 477 42.18 -8.02 -0.34
C ALA A 477 42.48 -6.53 -0.19
N SER A 478 42.03 -5.70 -1.13
CA SER A 478 42.23 -4.24 -1.08
C SER A 478 41.45 -3.55 0.06
N ASN A 479 40.30 -4.10 0.47
CA ASN A 479 39.49 -3.56 1.57
C ASN A 479 38.89 -4.68 2.43
N PRO A 480 39.67 -5.27 3.35
CA PRO A 480 39.23 -6.39 4.16
C PRO A 480 38.07 -5.98 5.08
N PRO A 481 36.90 -6.65 5.02
CA PRO A 481 35.72 -6.27 5.79
C PRO A 481 35.78 -6.70 7.27
N TYR A 482 36.98 -6.99 7.78
CA TYR A 482 37.25 -7.46 9.14
C TYR A 482 38.48 -6.75 9.71
N ARG A 483 38.47 -6.51 11.03
CA ARG A 483 39.59 -5.88 11.74
C ARG A 483 40.68 -6.88 12.13
N ALA A 484 40.30 -8.15 12.34
CA ALA A 484 41.20 -9.23 12.72
C ALA A 484 40.73 -10.54 12.10
N VAL A 485 41.67 -11.43 11.80
CA VAL A 485 41.38 -12.75 11.21
C VAL A 485 40.78 -13.65 12.29
N THR A 486 39.51 -13.99 12.13
CA THR A 486 38.78 -14.88 13.04
C THR A 486 39.04 -16.36 12.71
N ARG A 487 38.72 -17.26 13.65
CA ARG A 487 38.82 -18.71 13.41
C ARG A 487 37.99 -19.15 12.21
N GLN A 488 36.79 -18.59 12.03
CA GLN A 488 35.92 -18.91 10.88
C GLN A 488 36.60 -18.61 9.54
N ILE A 489 37.31 -17.48 9.44
CA ILE A 489 38.04 -17.11 8.23
C ILE A 489 39.16 -18.12 7.95
N ARG A 490 39.92 -18.54 8.98
CA ARG A 490 41.04 -19.48 8.81
C ARG A 490 40.61 -20.86 8.33
N VAL A 491 39.50 -21.37 8.86
CA VAL A 491 39.05 -22.75 8.59
C VAL A 491 38.18 -22.88 7.33
N SER A 492 37.67 -21.77 6.79
CA SER A 492 36.80 -21.78 5.63
C SER A 492 37.61 -22.00 4.34
N PRO A 493 37.25 -22.98 3.48
CA PRO A 493 37.91 -23.20 2.20
C PRO A 493 37.33 -22.27 1.12
N PHE A 494 37.59 -20.97 1.24
CA PHE A 494 37.06 -19.95 0.31
C PHE A 494 38.12 -19.31 -0.59
N LEU A 495 39.40 -19.62 -0.38
CA LEU A 495 40.49 -19.07 -1.18
C LEU A 495 40.71 -19.90 -2.43
N LEU A 496 41.07 -19.23 -3.52
CA LEU A 496 41.38 -19.87 -4.78
C LEU A 496 42.81 -20.42 -4.73
N ALA A 497 42.97 -21.70 -5.04
CA ALA A 497 44.24 -22.39 -5.05
C ALA A 497 44.46 -23.06 -6.39
N TYR A 498 45.69 -23.02 -6.90
CA TYR A 498 46.08 -23.65 -8.15
C TYR A 498 46.95 -24.87 -7.87
N GLN A 499 46.81 -25.89 -8.70
CA GLN A 499 47.64 -27.09 -8.68
C GLN A 499 48.22 -27.29 -10.09
N LEU A 500 49.53 -27.47 -10.17
CA LEU A 500 50.22 -27.74 -11.44
C LEU A 500 50.04 -29.23 -11.78
N ASP A 501 49.32 -29.51 -12.88
CA ASP A 501 49.22 -30.88 -13.40
C ASP A 501 50.53 -31.23 -14.12
N MET A 502 51.41 -31.97 -13.44
CA MET A 502 52.69 -32.44 -14.01
C MET A 502 52.51 -33.63 -14.97
N ASN A 503 51.34 -34.25 -15.02
CA ASN A 503 51.06 -35.41 -15.88
C ASN A 503 50.68 -35.04 -17.33
N SER A 504 50.29 -33.79 -17.61
CA SER A 504 49.89 -33.36 -18.97
C SER A 504 51.07 -32.93 -19.85
N ALA A 505 52.29 -32.85 -19.29
CA ALA A 505 53.48 -32.45 -20.05
C ALA A 505 54.08 -33.60 -20.89
N ALA A 506 53.61 -34.84 -20.74
CA ALA A 506 54.16 -36.01 -21.43
C ALA A 506 53.51 -36.31 -22.79
N GLU A 507 52.47 -35.59 -23.22
CA GLU A 507 51.72 -35.90 -24.45
C GLU A 507 51.86 -34.87 -25.58
N ASP A 508 52.54 -33.73 -25.36
CA ASP A 508 52.58 -32.63 -26.35
C ASP A 508 54.02 -32.14 -26.62
N GLU A 509 54.88 -33.03 -27.13
CA GLU A 509 56.12 -32.61 -27.81
C GLU A 509 55.80 -32.22 -29.27
N GLY A 510 55.29 -31.00 -29.48
CA GLY A 510 54.97 -30.57 -30.84
C GLY A 510 54.34 -29.21 -31.05
N GLN A 511 54.57 -28.18 -30.21
CA GLN A 511 54.27 -26.81 -30.65
C GLN A 511 55.01 -25.72 -29.87
N ASP A 512 55.58 -24.78 -30.62
CA ASP A 512 56.30 -23.61 -30.14
C ASP A 512 55.37 -22.61 -29.41
N THR A 513 55.91 -22.09 -28.30
CA THR A 513 55.57 -20.84 -27.60
C THR A 513 54.25 -20.72 -26.80
N SER A 514 54.43 -20.49 -25.48
CA SER A 514 53.66 -19.56 -24.63
C SER A 514 52.29 -19.97 -24.07
N ILE A 515 51.93 -21.25 -24.00
CA ILE A 515 50.71 -21.67 -23.27
C ILE A 515 51.11 -22.32 -21.94
N PRO A 516 50.85 -21.70 -20.77
CA PRO A 516 51.19 -22.31 -19.50
C PRO A 516 50.31 -23.54 -19.28
N VAL A 517 50.95 -24.61 -18.77
CA VAL A 517 50.35 -25.84 -18.23
C VAL A 517 49.00 -25.51 -17.57
N LYS A 518 47.90 -26.14 -18.01
CA LYS A 518 46.55 -25.93 -17.46
C LYS A 518 46.57 -26.22 -15.95
N ALA A 519 46.71 -25.19 -15.14
CA ALA A 519 46.67 -25.32 -13.69
C ALA A 519 45.23 -25.58 -13.26
N ARG A 520 44.99 -26.66 -12.52
CA ARG A 520 43.67 -26.96 -11.98
C ARG A 520 43.41 -26.06 -10.78
N TYR A 521 42.33 -25.28 -10.81
CA TYR A 521 41.93 -24.45 -9.67
C TYR A 521 40.96 -25.18 -8.75
N THR A 522 41.10 -24.96 -7.44
CA THR A 522 40.24 -25.50 -6.39
C THR A 522 40.05 -24.46 -5.29
N LEU A 523 39.01 -24.62 -4.47
CA LEU A 523 38.83 -23.79 -3.27
C LEU A 523 39.41 -24.49 -2.05
N ALA A 524 40.34 -23.83 -1.37
CA ALA A 524 41.07 -24.39 -0.23
C ALA A 524 41.17 -23.38 0.93
N LYS A 525 41.60 -23.86 2.10
CA LYS A 525 41.82 -23.03 3.29
C LYS A 525 43.17 -22.34 3.18
N ALA A 526 43.33 -21.17 3.80
CA ALA A 526 44.61 -20.44 3.78
C ALA A 526 45.81 -21.28 4.23
N GLU A 527 45.63 -22.10 5.27
CA GLU A 527 46.67 -22.98 5.77
C GLU A 527 47.04 -24.10 4.80
N GLU A 528 46.18 -24.53 3.89
CA GLU A 528 46.48 -25.59 2.91
C GLU A 528 47.25 -25.04 1.69
N ILE A 529 47.26 -23.72 1.51
CA ILE A 529 47.83 -23.04 0.36
C ILE A 529 49.25 -22.56 0.69
N CYS A 530 50.14 -22.72 -0.28
CA CYS A 530 51.53 -22.25 -0.23
C CYS A 530 51.73 -21.07 -1.18
N ILE A 531 52.60 -20.14 -0.79
CA ILE A 531 53.08 -19.11 -1.70
C ILE A 531 54.40 -19.59 -2.31
N ILE A 532 54.47 -19.61 -3.64
CA ILE A 532 55.64 -20.13 -4.35
C ILE A 532 56.72 -19.04 -4.36
N ASP A 533 57.65 -19.13 -3.42
CA ASP A 533 58.85 -18.30 -3.40
C ASP A 533 60.08 -19.02 -3.98
N ASN A 534 59.96 -20.33 -4.23
CA ASN A 534 61.02 -21.16 -4.76
C ASN A 534 60.42 -22.16 -5.76
N SER A 535 60.74 -21.96 -7.04
CA SER A 535 60.22 -22.77 -8.15
C SER A 535 60.74 -24.21 -8.13
N PHE A 536 61.93 -24.46 -7.57
CA PHE A 536 62.48 -25.81 -7.42
C PHE A 536 61.60 -26.66 -6.50
N PHE A 537 61.22 -26.13 -5.33
CA PHE A 537 60.31 -26.84 -4.43
C PHE A 537 58.92 -27.02 -5.03
N ALA A 538 58.43 -26.02 -5.78
CA ALA A 538 57.12 -26.09 -6.41
C ALA A 538 57.04 -27.18 -7.50
N ARG A 539 58.16 -27.52 -8.15
CA ARG A 539 58.23 -28.63 -9.11
C ARG A 539 58.38 -30.00 -8.44
N MET A 540 59.05 -30.04 -7.28
CA MET A 540 59.38 -31.27 -6.55
C MET A 540 58.18 -31.85 -5.78
N PHE A 541 57.30 -30.97 -5.30
CA PHE A 541 56.14 -31.34 -4.51
C PHE A 541 54.84 -30.93 -5.19
N ASP A 542 53.87 -31.82 -5.11
CA ASP A 542 52.49 -31.50 -5.49
C ASP A 542 51.86 -30.65 -4.38
N VAL A 543 51.69 -29.35 -4.65
CA VAL A 543 51.22 -28.36 -3.68
C VAL A 543 50.14 -27.46 -4.27
N LEU A 544 49.23 -27.04 -3.40
CA LEU A 544 48.28 -25.98 -3.70
C LEU A 544 48.96 -24.62 -3.58
N SER A 545 48.97 -23.85 -4.66
CA SER A 545 49.60 -22.53 -4.71
C SER A 545 48.60 -21.38 -4.76
N ALA A 546 48.95 -20.25 -4.14
CA ALA A 546 48.20 -19.01 -4.29
C ALA A 546 48.29 -18.46 -5.74
N PRO A 547 47.34 -17.60 -6.16
CA PRO A 547 47.49 -16.83 -7.40
C PRO A 547 48.78 -15.99 -7.36
N GLN A 548 49.53 -15.95 -8.48
CA GLN A 548 50.78 -15.17 -8.61
C GLN A 548 50.49 -13.67 -8.81
N GLU A 549 49.82 -13.05 -7.84
CA GLU A 549 49.53 -11.62 -7.78
C GLU A 549 49.95 -11.08 -6.40
N SER A 550 50.85 -10.08 -6.34
CA SER A 550 51.43 -9.59 -5.07
C SER A 550 50.40 -9.24 -4.00
N ASP A 551 49.34 -8.51 -4.38
CA ASP A 551 48.26 -8.11 -3.46
C ASP A 551 47.52 -9.32 -2.86
N LEU A 552 47.31 -10.37 -3.68
CA LEU A 552 46.66 -11.59 -3.23
C LEU A 552 47.61 -12.44 -2.39
N GLU A 553 48.90 -12.50 -2.71
CA GLU A 553 49.89 -13.19 -1.88
C GLU A 553 49.96 -12.58 -0.48
N GLU A 554 50.06 -11.26 -0.37
CA GLU A 554 50.02 -10.55 0.92
C GLU A 554 48.74 -10.82 1.70
N PHE A 555 47.60 -10.81 1.01
CA PHE A 555 46.31 -11.17 1.60
C PHE A 555 46.32 -12.62 2.13
N TYR A 556 46.87 -13.58 1.39
CA TYR A 556 46.93 -14.99 1.82
C TYR A 556 47.88 -15.15 3.02
N ILE A 557 49.01 -14.43 3.05
CA ILE A 557 49.93 -14.39 4.21
C ILE A 557 49.19 -13.88 5.44
N SER A 558 48.39 -12.80 5.29
CA SER A 558 47.61 -12.24 6.40
C SER A 558 46.62 -13.26 6.99
N LEU A 559 46.16 -14.21 6.17
CA LEU A 559 45.27 -15.30 6.54
C LEU A 559 45.98 -16.56 7.06
N ALA A 560 47.31 -16.52 7.23
CA ALA A 560 48.21 -17.58 7.70
C ALA A 560 48.71 -18.58 6.63
N ALA A 561 48.64 -18.25 5.34
CA ALA A 561 49.40 -18.99 4.32
C ALA A 561 50.92 -18.81 4.54
N LYS A 562 51.71 -19.80 4.12
CA LYS A 562 53.17 -19.80 4.28
C LYS A 562 53.88 -19.95 2.94
N TYR A 563 55.09 -19.42 2.86
CA TYR A 563 55.99 -19.67 1.74
C TYR A 563 56.36 -21.16 1.67
N ILE A 564 56.49 -21.71 0.46
CA ILE A 564 56.84 -23.12 0.26
C ILE A 564 58.19 -23.46 0.89
N SER A 565 59.19 -22.57 0.80
CA SER A 565 60.49 -22.74 1.45
C SER A 565 60.42 -22.86 2.97
N GLN A 566 59.40 -22.29 3.61
CA GLN A 566 59.21 -22.40 5.06
C GLN A 566 58.50 -23.69 5.47
N ARG A 567 57.83 -24.38 4.53
CA ARG A 567 57.12 -25.63 4.80
C ARG A 567 57.96 -26.86 4.50
N VAL A 568 58.86 -26.76 3.51
CA VAL A 568 59.77 -27.86 3.16
C VAL A 568 60.90 -27.94 4.18
N GLN A 569 61.05 -29.11 4.81
CA GLN A 569 62.18 -29.41 5.67
C GLN A 569 63.32 -29.99 4.84
N THR A 570 64.49 -29.37 4.91
CA THR A 570 65.71 -29.83 4.23
C THR A 570 66.61 -30.56 5.22
N SER A 571 67.06 -31.75 4.85
CA SER A 571 68.05 -32.50 5.61
C SER A 571 69.00 -33.21 4.66
N PHE A 572 70.22 -33.46 5.09
CA PHE A 572 71.24 -34.10 4.26
C PHE A 572 71.69 -35.39 4.91
N GLU A 573 71.84 -36.45 4.13
CA GLU A 573 72.45 -37.71 4.53
C GLU A 573 73.78 -37.88 3.82
N VAL A 574 74.82 -38.19 4.58
CA VAL A 574 76.17 -38.39 4.06
C VAL A 574 76.49 -39.85 4.25
N SER A 575 76.70 -40.57 3.16
CA SER A 575 76.96 -42.01 3.17
C SER A 575 78.45 -42.30 2.94
N GLY A 576 78.95 -43.34 3.61
CA GLY A 576 80.33 -43.83 3.52
C GLY A 576 81.29 -43.18 4.53
N GLN A 577 82.57 -43.54 4.43
CA GLN A 577 83.61 -43.03 5.31
C GLN A 577 84.06 -41.64 4.85
N SER A 578 83.92 -40.62 5.70
CA SER A 578 84.40 -39.28 5.40
C SER A 578 85.92 -39.19 5.55
N VAL A 579 86.61 -38.73 4.52
CA VAL A 579 88.08 -38.62 4.52
C VAL A 579 88.48 -37.16 4.65
N ARG A 580 89.35 -36.87 5.63
CA ARG A 580 89.88 -35.53 5.89
C ARG A 580 91.28 -35.38 5.28
N GLY A 581 91.60 -34.18 4.81
CA GLY A 581 92.98 -33.80 4.47
C GLY A 581 93.54 -34.34 3.15
N THR A 582 92.70 -34.89 2.25
CA THR A 582 93.11 -35.23 0.88
C THR A 582 93.59 -33.96 0.15
N PRO A 583 94.49 -34.07 -0.85
CA PRO A 583 94.93 -32.91 -1.64
C PRO A 583 93.75 -32.13 -2.26
N TYR A 584 92.72 -32.86 -2.69
CA TYR A 584 91.48 -32.31 -3.23
C TYR A 584 90.69 -31.50 -2.21
N VAL A 585 90.48 -32.04 -1.00
CA VAL A 585 89.80 -31.33 0.10
C VAL A 585 90.55 -30.05 0.47
N LYS A 586 91.89 -30.09 0.52
CA LYS A 586 92.71 -28.92 0.83
C LYS A 586 92.61 -27.84 -0.25
N ASP A 587 92.61 -28.21 -1.53
CA ASP A 587 92.45 -27.26 -2.64
C ASP A 587 91.06 -26.63 -2.65
N SER A 588 90.01 -27.44 -2.49
CA SER A 588 88.62 -26.98 -2.41
C SER A 588 88.39 -26.06 -1.20
N ALA A 589 88.90 -26.42 -0.02
CA ALA A 589 88.82 -25.59 1.18
C ALA A 589 89.57 -24.25 0.99
N ARG A 590 90.79 -24.29 0.44
CA ARG A 590 91.57 -23.09 0.12
C ARG A 590 90.79 -22.11 -0.76
N ARG A 591 90.12 -22.60 -1.81
CA ARG A 591 89.28 -21.75 -2.69
C ARG A 591 88.11 -21.10 -1.96
N ILE A 592 87.48 -21.81 -1.03
CA ILE A 592 86.39 -21.26 -0.20
C ILE A 592 86.92 -20.15 0.71
N TYR A 593 88.07 -20.37 1.36
CA TYR A 593 88.68 -19.37 2.25
C TYR A 593 89.20 -18.15 1.52
N GLU A 594 89.83 -18.30 0.35
CA GLU A 594 90.29 -17.18 -0.49
C GLU A 594 89.12 -16.28 -0.92
N ARG A 595 87.93 -16.86 -1.13
CA ARG A 595 86.72 -16.14 -1.56
C ARG A 595 85.87 -15.61 -0.43
N ARG A 596 86.15 -15.99 0.82
CA ARG A 596 85.40 -15.55 2.00
C ARG A 596 85.14 -14.03 2.03
N PRO A 597 86.12 -13.13 1.77
CA PRO A 597 85.88 -11.69 1.81
C PRO A 597 84.82 -11.23 0.79
N LEU A 598 84.73 -11.90 -0.36
CA LEU A 598 83.75 -11.63 -1.40
C LEU A 598 82.36 -12.13 -0.99
N LEU A 599 82.28 -13.33 -0.41
CA LEU A 599 81.03 -13.99 -0.01
C LEU A 599 80.25 -13.24 1.06
N VAL A 600 80.93 -12.45 1.90
CA VAL A 600 80.31 -11.65 2.97
C VAL A 600 80.32 -10.15 2.71
N SER A 601 80.77 -9.74 1.51
CA SER A 601 80.80 -8.34 1.14
C SER A 601 79.39 -7.84 0.78
N PRO A 602 78.92 -6.73 1.38
CA PRO A 602 77.63 -6.13 1.05
C PRO A 602 77.56 -5.61 -0.40
N ASN A 603 78.70 -5.48 -1.08
CA ASN A 603 78.76 -5.03 -2.48
C ASN A 603 78.45 -6.17 -3.48
N ILE A 604 78.43 -7.43 -3.03
CA ILE A 604 78.28 -8.61 -3.90
C ILE A 604 76.93 -9.29 -3.68
N THR A 605 76.42 -9.28 -2.44
CA THR A 605 75.08 -9.80 -2.12
C THR A 605 74.19 -8.71 -1.56
N SER A 606 73.02 -8.52 -2.18
CA SER A 606 71.96 -7.63 -1.67
C SER A 606 71.10 -8.31 -0.60
N ARG A 607 71.36 -9.59 -0.29
CA ARG A 607 70.61 -10.38 0.69
C ARG A 607 71.12 -10.14 2.12
N PRO A 608 70.24 -10.14 3.12
CA PRO A 608 70.64 -9.97 4.51
C PRO A 608 71.44 -11.18 5.01
N LEU A 609 72.64 -10.91 5.53
CA LEU A 609 73.51 -11.91 6.15
C LEU A 609 73.03 -12.29 7.56
N LYS A 610 73.33 -13.53 7.97
CA LYS A 610 73.16 -13.98 9.36
C LYS A 610 74.16 -13.25 10.27
N LYS A 611 73.79 -13.11 11.55
CA LYS A 611 74.71 -12.59 12.57
C LYS A 611 75.98 -13.45 12.58
N ASN A 612 77.14 -12.81 12.53
CA ASN A 612 78.46 -13.46 12.49
C ASN A 612 78.76 -14.30 11.23
N ALA A 613 78.08 -14.04 10.09
CA ALA A 613 78.31 -14.75 8.82
C ALA A 613 79.80 -14.85 8.43
N ALA A 614 80.56 -13.75 8.57
CA ALA A 614 81.99 -13.74 8.29
C ALA A 614 82.79 -14.71 9.17
N SER A 615 82.39 -14.93 10.43
CA SER A 615 83.07 -15.85 11.33
C SER A 615 82.77 -17.31 11.03
N LEU A 616 81.63 -17.63 10.40
CA LEU A 616 81.24 -19.00 10.08
C LEU A 616 82.09 -19.63 8.98
N LEU A 617 82.76 -18.81 8.16
CA LEU A 617 83.60 -19.26 7.04
C LEU A 617 85.11 -19.25 7.39
N VAL A 618 85.49 -19.11 8.66
CA VAL A 618 86.88 -19.23 9.11
C VAL A 618 87.28 -20.70 9.16
N GLU A 619 88.53 -21.03 8.88
CA GLU A 619 89.11 -22.39 9.00
C GLU A 619 88.82 -23.09 10.34
N GLN A 620 88.69 -22.33 11.43
CA GLN A 620 88.37 -22.86 12.77
C GLN A 620 86.91 -23.29 12.91
N ASN A 621 86.00 -22.69 12.12
CA ASN A 621 84.55 -22.83 12.25
C ASN A 621 83.91 -23.55 11.07
N LEU A 622 84.65 -23.78 9.98
CA LEU A 622 84.22 -24.56 8.81
C LEU A 622 85.28 -25.61 8.50
N SER A 623 84.99 -26.88 8.74
CA SER A 623 85.83 -28.00 8.29
C SER A 623 85.31 -28.52 6.95
N VAL A 624 86.20 -28.96 6.04
CA VAL A 624 85.82 -29.53 4.74
C VAL A 624 86.27 -30.99 4.67
N CYS A 625 85.38 -31.87 4.22
CA CYS A 625 85.58 -33.31 4.20
C CYS A 625 85.12 -33.92 2.88
N GLU A 626 85.80 -34.96 2.42
CA GLU A 626 85.39 -35.75 1.27
C GLU A 626 84.36 -36.79 1.68
N ALA A 627 83.26 -36.90 0.94
CA ALA A 627 82.21 -37.89 1.13
C ALA A 627 82.01 -38.73 -0.12
N THR A 628 81.66 -40.01 0.05
CA THR A 628 81.44 -40.91 -1.10
C THR A 628 80.12 -40.62 -1.82
N LYS A 629 79.06 -40.29 -1.07
CA LYS A 629 77.74 -39.95 -1.61
C LYS A 629 77.00 -39.04 -0.64
N ILE A 630 76.33 -38.02 -1.18
CA ILE A 630 75.50 -37.09 -0.40
C ILE A 630 74.09 -37.08 -0.99
N GLU A 631 73.09 -37.28 -0.14
CA GLU A 631 71.67 -37.23 -0.51
C GLU A 631 70.97 -36.11 0.25
N ALA A 632 70.35 -35.19 -0.49
CA ALA A 632 69.46 -34.17 0.03
C ALA A 632 68.04 -34.73 0.15
N HIS A 633 67.53 -34.79 1.37
CA HIS A 633 66.19 -35.23 1.72
C HIS A 633 65.30 -34.01 1.95
N TYR A 634 64.38 -33.77 1.03
CA TYR A 634 63.37 -32.72 1.11
C TYR A 634 62.05 -33.33 1.59
N ARG A 635 61.52 -32.85 2.70
CA ARG A 635 60.28 -33.37 3.28
C ARG A 635 59.20 -32.29 3.34
N LEU A 636 58.04 -32.60 2.77
CA LEU A 636 56.82 -31.81 2.88
C LEU A 636 55.67 -32.70 3.37
N GLY A 637 55.33 -32.58 4.66
CA GLY A 637 54.32 -33.42 5.30
C GLY A 637 54.72 -34.90 5.32
N ARG A 638 54.02 -35.71 4.51
CA ARG A 638 54.25 -37.16 4.37
C ARG A 638 55.14 -37.52 3.18
N THR A 639 55.35 -36.58 2.25
CA THR A 639 56.13 -36.83 1.05
C THR A 639 57.58 -36.46 1.31
N THR A 640 58.49 -37.40 1.06
CA THR A 640 59.93 -37.16 1.05
C THR A 640 60.43 -37.37 -0.37
N ARG A 641 61.22 -36.42 -0.85
CA ARG A 641 61.90 -36.49 -2.14
C ARG A 641 63.40 -36.40 -1.91
N THR A 642 64.14 -37.28 -2.56
CA THR A 642 65.58 -37.42 -2.38
C THR A 642 66.28 -37.00 -3.67
N GLN A 643 67.36 -36.22 -3.55
CA GLN A 643 68.20 -35.85 -4.68
C GLN A 643 69.67 -36.03 -4.31
N THR A 644 70.45 -36.57 -5.23
CA THR A 644 71.91 -36.63 -5.09
C THR A 644 72.46 -35.22 -5.29
N VAL A 645 73.24 -34.74 -4.31
CA VAL A 645 73.93 -33.45 -4.37
C VAL A 645 75.43 -33.69 -4.22
N THR A 646 76.25 -32.78 -4.73
CA THR A 646 77.71 -32.91 -4.70
C THR A 646 78.33 -32.21 -3.49
N CYS A 647 77.55 -31.35 -2.81
CA CYS A 647 77.98 -30.65 -1.63
C CYS A 647 76.84 -30.42 -0.61
N CYS A 648 77.14 -30.51 0.68
CA CYS A 648 76.26 -30.05 1.74
C CYS A 648 77.04 -29.50 2.94
N ALA A 649 76.38 -28.69 3.77
CA ALA A 649 76.92 -28.25 5.05
C ALA A 649 76.06 -28.76 6.21
N LYS A 650 76.70 -29.28 7.26
CA LYS A 650 76.04 -29.74 8.49
C LYS A 650 76.70 -29.09 9.71
N PRO A 651 75.94 -28.79 10.77
CA PRO A 651 76.52 -28.30 12.01
C PRO A 651 77.29 -29.42 12.74
N GLU A 652 78.52 -29.12 13.14
CA GLU A 652 79.40 -29.97 13.96
C GLU A 652 79.50 -29.35 15.37
N GLY A 653 78.54 -29.63 16.25
CA GLY A 653 78.51 -29.06 17.61
C GLY A 653 78.12 -27.58 17.69
N ARG A 654 78.52 -26.87 18.76
CA ARG A 654 78.17 -25.45 18.98
C ARG A 654 79.12 -24.53 18.20
N GLY A 655 78.69 -24.10 17.01
CA GLY A 655 79.31 -23.00 16.27
C GLY A 655 80.24 -23.42 15.12
N ASN A 656 80.61 -24.70 15.04
CA ASN A 656 81.36 -25.24 13.91
C ASN A 656 80.42 -25.92 12.91
N ASN A 657 80.80 -25.87 11.64
CA ASN A 657 80.10 -26.54 10.56
C ASN A 657 81.09 -27.43 9.81
N GLU A 658 80.63 -28.57 9.36
CA GLU A 658 81.36 -29.49 8.50
C GLU A 658 80.70 -29.49 7.13
N MET A 659 81.51 -29.22 6.11
CA MET A 659 81.11 -29.17 4.71
C MET A 659 81.60 -30.43 4.01
N PHE A 660 80.68 -31.19 3.44
CA PHE A 660 80.97 -32.42 2.72
C PHE A 660 80.97 -32.16 1.23
N ILE A 661 81.97 -32.69 0.52
CA ILE A 661 82.13 -32.58 -0.94
C ILE A 661 82.38 -33.96 -1.57
N THR A 662 81.86 -34.19 -2.77
CA THR A 662 82.15 -35.38 -3.61
C THR A 662 83.25 -35.06 -4.64
N GLN A 663 83.82 -36.08 -5.31
CA GLN A 663 84.89 -35.89 -6.31
C GLN A 663 84.42 -35.10 -7.55
N ASP A 664 83.17 -35.31 -7.99
CA ASP A 664 82.52 -34.57 -9.07
C ASP A 664 81.76 -33.36 -8.51
N LEU A 665 82.48 -32.32 -8.09
CA LEU A 665 81.91 -31.16 -7.42
C LEU A 665 81.16 -30.22 -8.38
N ASP A 666 79.85 -30.04 -8.15
CA ASP A 666 79.07 -28.94 -8.70
C ASP A 666 79.20 -27.70 -7.80
N TRP A 667 79.70 -26.61 -8.37
CA TRP A 667 79.84 -25.32 -7.69
C TRP A 667 78.51 -24.69 -7.32
N PHE A 668 77.41 -25.07 -7.98
CA PHE A 668 76.07 -24.64 -7.61
C PHE A 668 75.68 -25.18 -6.23
N ASP A 669 75.96 -26.45 -5.95
CA ASP A 669 75.70 -27.06 -4.64
C ASP A 669 76.59 -26.48 -3.54
N VAL A 670 77.85 -26.17 -3.87
CA VAL A 670 78.77 -25.41 -2.99
C VAL A 670 78.17 -24.05 -2.65
N GLY A 671 77.63 -23.35 -3.65
CA GLY A 671 76.96 -22.07 -3.48
C GLY A 671 75.71 -22.16 -2.60
N ASN A 672 74.86 -23.17 -2.81
CA ASN A 672 73.69 -23.43 -1.96
C ASN A 672 74.09 -23.73 -0.51
N ALA A 673 75.13 -24.55 -0.31
CA ALA A 673 75.60 -24.93 1.02
C ALA A 673 76.17 -23.73 1.79
N ILE A 674 77.03 -22.93 1.14
CA ILE A 674 77.60 -21.70 1.72
C ILE A 674 76.50 -20.66 1.97
N GLY A 675 75.64 -20.43 0.98
CA GLY A 675 74.51 -19.49 1.09
C GLY A 675 73.57 -19.87 2.24
N GLY A 676 73.29 -21.17 2.42
CA GLY A 676 72.54 -21.70 3.55
C GLY A 676 73.18 -21.41 4.92
N LEU A 677 74.52 -21.35 4.99
CA LEU A 677 75.25 -21.00 6.21
C LEU A 677 75.24 -19.50 6.49
N ILE A 678 75.39 -18.64 5.48
CA ILE A 678 75.66 -17.20 5.68
C ILE A 678 74.47 -16.27 5.45
N LEU A 679 73.47 -16.66 4.65
CA LEU A 679 72.31 -15.82 4.32
C LEU A 679 71.13 -16.13 5.24
N GLN A 680 70.34 -15.12 5.60
CA GLN A 680 69.11 -15.35 6.38
C GLN A 680 68.06 -16.14 5.58
N ARG A 681 68.07 -15.99 4.25
CA ARG A 681 67.27 -16.76 3.29
C ARG A 681 68.11 -16.95 2.03
N CYS A 682 68.40 -18.19 1.68
CA CYS A 682 69.14 -18.55 0.48
C CYS A 682 68.15 -19.02 -0.59
N GLN A 683 68.17 -18.35 -1.75
CA GLN A 683 67.44 -18.70 -2.97
C GLN A 683 68.37 -19.44 -3.94
N PRO A 684 67.84 -20.21 -4.91
CA PRO A 684 68.66 -20.89 -5.93
C PRO A 684 69.52 -19.93 -6.74
N GLU A 685 69.02 -18.73 -7.02
CA GLU A 685 69.75 -17.66 -7.72
C GLU A 685 70.98 -17.20 -6.93
N ASP A 686 70.91 -17.30 -5.60
CA ASP A 686 72.00 -16.83 -4.74
C ASP A 686 73.24 -17.74 -4.83
N SER A 687 73.05 -18.97 -5.30
CA SER A 687 74.12 -19.97 -5.44
C SER A 687 75.10 -19.62 -6.55
N PHE A 688 74.67 -18.80 -7.51
CA PHE A 688 75.53 -18.24 -8.55
C PHE A 688 76.44 -17.11 -8.03
N PHE A 689 76.13 -16.48 -6.88
CA PHE A 689 77.00 -15.44 -6.30
C PHE A 689 78.35 -15.99 -5.85
N CYS A 690 78.41 -17.26 -5.46
CA CYS A 690 79.66 -17.87 -5.01
C CYS A 690 80.65 -18.06 -6.17
N TRP A 691 80.15 -18.11 -7.41
CA TRP A 691 80.93 -18.42 -8.62
C TRP A 691 80.31 -17.80 -9.89
N LYS A 692 80.33 -16.45 -10.01
CA LYS A 692 80.35 -15.84 -11.34
C LYS A 692 81.75 -16.09 -11.93
N SER A 693 81.80 -16.84 -13.02
CA SER A 693 82.98 -16.99 -13.87
C SER A 693 83.52 -15.61 -14.23
N SER A 694 84.77 -15.33 -13.85
CA SER A 694 85.67 -14.65 -14.77
C SER A 694 85.91 -15.54 -15.98
#